data_AF-A0A9D2BRJ6-F1
#
_entry.id   AF-A0A9D2BRJ6-F1
#
_cell.length_a   1.000
_cell.length_b   1.000
_cell.length_c   1.000
_cell.angle_alpha   90.00
_cell.angle_beta   90.00
_cell.angle_gamma   90.00
#
_symmetry.space_group_name_H-M   'P 1'
#
loop_
_entity.id
_entity.type
_entity.pdbx_description
1 polymer ?
#
loop_
_entity_poly.entity_id
_entity_poly.type
_entity_poly.pdbx_seq_one_letter_code
_entity_poly.pdbx_strand_id
1 'polypeptide(L)'
;MRPKLFTVIFAIATALFFVACSDESDGGGLRFDGDSAYVTLNESGERLELRELTKTELAGYQIVRSDIGEGESIDAALAIRRALEENVAVVELTTDWVKRGEAAPTDTHEILVGSTNRLESPAEGELRMNDYVIKFENNRLVICGGSDSATLRAAEFFIENFIDYDGGRLFVPDGGEYLYRSPVVCESYLLNGVELYDYQVSTDLSGGADAVEWIDEFIQNTTGFKPAKESEHKIIVRSDAPDGSCTVTTDGGDVIVSGSGTLDMSAAARFFIGSLQSADGYDPDALSQTVAFTLNEMLSITKEEIAMAEPIEIFIAPNGSDDGDESEAAPLATIEAARLRARELMKQRLAPVNIYLRGGDYYLTSPVQFDATDSGIDGAPVSYMAYNNEQVNIYGGVKVDPSLVTKVTDQAILDRLIDKSAADKLMQIDLSGLFDSIPSVYAYGNTSDNSDKPVTVYIAGNPLDRSRWPNSGSDSEYLLTADKVDAHDDGSFTIYYDDAAAERIAKWSDGALDDLHIFGFLSWDWYNEDYKIMSLDKSAKSFEIPGAISYGEAVTGSQRYYYFNLLDEIDQPGESYIDCEKRIVYFYPDDDYDVNDIYVSNVADSLFKFTGTSNIIIDGLNFLYTRGNAVSGDSLSNFKLQNCTIAHTSSNGASLSGSDVTVSYCHIYDTNSGGVNLSGGDRKTLTPSGNVVENCEIHDINRSGSTYKPGIGASSFGMVIRNNKLYNCVHEMIAVGSNDIVIEYNDFSGCVTNSSDMGAIYFGRDPSLMGTVIRYNYFHQIGNKYGNVGNKHGGIGQQSIFIDDGNNGAEIYGNVFWEGTYDSAAIKTHGAQFSHMTNNIFVDMPSAYQNSDWGGGSTDGSQLRWFKWLFDRYPDNAHEIIAKVSAVDFTSDSWMEHYKDTIWAEVYNYIDADKIVEYAAMTDEEFEEVALSGSPVMTNDLVGNIFVNIPEDTIYKGGVCVLENNYSTDDTSIFVDYGSDFTLTDDALTLIRETIPEFENIPFKDIGIIEK
;
A
#
# COMPACT_ATOMS: atom_id res chain seq x y z
N MET A 1 33.52 -35.61 -8.98
CA MET A 1 32.14 -35.52 -9.49
C MET A 1 31.55 -34.23 -8.96
N ARG A 2 30.93 -33.47 -9.85
CA ARG A 2 30.67 -32.02 -9.83
C ARG A 2 29.90 -31.54 -8.60
N PRO A 3 30.26 -30.38 -8.05
CA PRO A 3 29.21 -29.41 -7.73
C PRO A 3 29.61 -27.93 -7.96
N LYS A 4 28.58 -27.09 -8.14
CA LYS A 4 28.56 -25.61 -8.06
C LYS A 4 29.21 -24.80 -9.20
N LEU A 5 28.43 -24.49 -10.25
CA LEU A 5 28.45 -23.21 -10.97
C LEU A 5 27.28 -23.17 -11.99
N PHE A 6 26.10 -22.69 -11.60
CA PHE A 6 24.99 -22.47 -12.56
C PHE A 6 24.01 -21.34 -12.15
N THR A 7 24.44 -20.38 -11.32
CA THR A 7 23.51 -19.40 -10.70
C THR A 7 23.92 -17.93 -10.95
N VAL A 8 24.57 -17.59 -12.06
CA VAL A 8 24.90 -16.17 -12.36
C VAL A 8 24.57 -15.74 -13.81
N ILE A 9 23.98 -16.62 -14.65
CA ILE A 9 23.69 -16.27 -16.05
C ILE A 9 22.21 -15.88 -16.27
N PHE A 10 21.31 -16.04 -15.30
CA PHE A 10 19.87 -15.81 -15.50
C PHE A 10 19.33 -14.44 -15.04
N ALA A 11 20.19 -13.44 -14.87
CA ALA A 11 19.79 -12.10 -14.39
C ALA A 11 19.95 -10.97 -15.43
N ILE A 12 20.27 -11.27 -16.70
CA ILE A 12 20.39 -10.27 -17.78
C ILE A 12 19.76 -10.82 -19.08
N ALA A 13 18.62 -11.52 -18.98
CA ALA A 13 17.93 -12.11 -20.12
C ALA A 13 16.46 -11.65 -20.26
N THR A 14 16.10 -10.52 -19.62
CA THR A 14 14.72 -10.00 -19.57
C THR A 14 14.58 -8.63 -20.25
N ALA A 15 15.32 -8.41 -21.33
CA ALA A 15 15.16 -7.25 -22.20
C ALA A 15 15.65 -7.58 -23.61
N LEU A 16 15.05 -8.56 -24.28
CA LEU A 16 15.24 -8.83 -25.73
C LEU A 16 14.28 -9.93 -26.17
N PHE A 17 12.98 -9.63 -26.26
CA PHE A 17 12.06 -10.40 -27.09
C PHE A 17 10.94 -9.49 -27.57
N PHE A 18 11.21 -8.69 -28.60
CA PHE A 18 10.22 -8.35 -29.62
C PHE A 18 10.95 -8.27 -30.97
N VAL A 19 10.32 -8.89 -31.97
CA VAL A 19 10.81 -9.26 -33.32
C VAL A 19 11.63 -10.56 -33.39
N ALA A 20 10.93 -11.68 -33.28
CA ALA A 20 11.32 -12.95 -33.91
C ALA A 20 10.06 -13.72 -34.33
N CYS A 21 9.38 -13.22 -35.37
CA CYS A 21 8.41 -14.00 -36.14
C CYS A 21 8.69 -13.79 -37.64
N SER A 22 9.65 -14.54 -38.16
CA SER A 22 9.60 -15.07 -39.53
C SER A 22 10.42 -16.36 -39.58
N ASP A 23 9.84 -17.37 -40.21
CA ASP A 23 10.43 -18.69 -40.40
C ASP A 23 11.73 -18.64 -41.24
N GLU A 24 12.69 -19.49 -40.84
CA GLU A 24 13.81 -20.05 -41.61
C GLU A 24 14.91 -19.13 -42.20
N SER A 25 16.17 -19.45 -41.81
CA SER A 25 17.45 -19.23 -42.52
C SER A 25 18.29 -17.95 -42.27
N ASP A 26 19.51 -18.20 -41.75
CA ASP A 26 20.82 -17.58 -42.05
C ASP A 26 21.03 -16.05 -41.98
N GLY A 27 21.93 -15.61 -41.08
CA GLY A 27 22.48 -14.24 -41.12
C GLY A 27 23.89 -14.05 -40.56
N GLY A 28 24.20 -14.50 -39.33
CA GLY A 28 25.51 -14.26 -38.72
C GLY A 28 26.05 -15.55 -38.13
N GLY A 29 27.09 -16.11 -38.71
CA GLY A 29 27.83 -17.22 -38.12
C GLY A 29 29.20 -17.28 -38.77
N LEU A 30 30.24 -17.54 -37.99
CA LEU A 30 31.56 -17.81 -38.55
C LEU A 30 31.47 -19.04 -39.46
N ARG A 31 31.62 -18.85 -40.76
CA ARG A 31 31.54 -19.92 -41.76
C ARG A 31 32.88 -20.11 -42.45
N PHE A 32 33.11 -21.33 -42.91
CA PHE A 32 34.32 -21.71 -43.65
C PHE A 32 33.94 -22.21 -45.05
N ASP A 33 34.62 -21.70 -46.07
CA ASP A 33 34.57 -22.20 -47.45
C ASP A 33 36.00 -22.63 -47.85
N GLY A 34 36.31 -23.90 -47.60
CA GLY A 34 37.69 -24.40 -47.68
C GLY A 34 38.57 -23.78 -46.58
N ASP A 35 39.62 -23.07 -46.99
CA ASP A 35 40.56 -22.38 -46.07
C ASP A 35 40.14 -20.92 -45.79
N SER A 36 39.07 -20.41 -46.42
CA SER A 36 38.56 -19.04 -46.23
C SER A 36 37.48 -18.99 -45.16
N ALA A 37 37.50 -17.97 -44.30
CA ALA A 37 36.48 -17.72 -43.28
C ALA A 37 35.65 -16.48 -43.64
N TYR A 38 34.34 -16.48 -43.37
CA TYR A 38 33.46 -15.35 -43.66
C TYR A 38 32.29 -15.25 -42.67
N VAL A 39 31.71 -14.04 -42.54
CA VAL A 39 30.38 -13.80 -41.95
C VAL A 39 29.42 -13.34 -43.05
N THR A 40 28.13 -13.66 -42.95
CA THR A 40 27.13 -13.16 -43.91
C THR A 40 26.62 -11.79 -43.44
N LEU A 41 26.44 -10.83 -44.36
CA LEU A 41 26.11 -9.44 -44.04
C LEU A 41 24.59 -9.17 -44.02
N ASN A 42 23.80 -9.96 -44.76
CA ASN A 42 22.37 -9.76 -44.94
C ASN A 42 21.72 -11.02 -45.55
N GLU A 43 20.38 -11.07 -45.57
CA GLU A 43 19.59 -12.16 -46.16
C GLU A 43 19.86 -12.39 -47.66
N SER A 44 20.49 -11.43 -48.35
CA SER A 44 20.87 -11.56 -49.76
C SER A 44 22.12 -12.42 -49.98
N GLY A 45 22.77 -12.88 -48.90
CA GLY A 45 23.91 -13.79 -48.94
C GLY A 45 25.26 -13.11 -49.21
N GLU A 46 25.34 -11.79 -49.03
CA GLU A 46 26.58 -11.04 -49.16
C GLU A 46 27.57 -11.45 -48.06
N ARG A 47 28.85 -11.64 -48.41
CA ARG A 47 29.87 -12.19 -47.51
C ARG A 47 30.90 -11.13 -47.14
N LEU A 48 31.20 -11.04 -45.85
CA LEU A 48 32.39 -10.37 -45.33
C LEU A 48 33.48 -11.40 -45.12
N GLU A 49 34.49 -11.38 -45.98
CA GLU A 49 35.66 -12.25 -45.85
C GLU A 49 36.46 -11.87 -44.61
N LEU A 50 36.97 -12.88 -43.91
CA LEU A 50 37.74 -12.74 -42.69
C LEU A 50 39.12 -13.37 -42.86
N ARG A 51 40.08 -12.80 -42.14
CA ARG A 51 41.39 -13.41 -41.94
C ARG A 51 41.58 -13.78 -40.47
N GLU A 52 42.32 -14.86 -40.24
CA GLU A 52 42.76 -15.20 -38.89
C GLU A 52 43.77 -14.15 -38.39
N LEU A 53 43.55 -13.68 -37.16
CA LEU A 53 44.55 -12.93 -36.41
C LEU A 53 45.33 -13.94 -35.56
N THR A 54 46.54 -14.26 -35.99
CA THR A 54 47.31 -15.35 -35.35
C THR A 54 47.66 -15.01 -33.90
N LYS A 55 47.89 -16.04 -33.07
CA LYS A 55 48.34 -15.86 -31.68
C LYS A 55 49.61 -15.00 -31.54
N THR A 56 50.44 -14.94 -32.58
CA THR A 56 51.66 -14.10 -32.59
C THR A 56 51.32 -12.64 -32.85
N GLU A 57 50.38 -12.35 -33.75
CA GLU A 57 49.86 -10.99 -33.97
C GLU A 57 49.11 -10.49 -32.73
N LEU A 58 48.26 -11.35 -32.13
CA LEU A 58 47.48 -11.04 -30.94
C LEU A 58 48.29 -10.69 -29.70
N ALA A 59 49.52 -11.21 -29.56
CA ALA A 59 50.37 -10.93 -28.40
C ALA A 59 50.74 -9.43 -28.24
N GLY A 60 50.55 -8.61 -29.28
CA GLY A 60 50.73 -7.16 -29.23
C GLY A 60 49.45 -6.36 -29.05
N TYR A 61 48.27 -7.00 -29.02
CA TYR A 61 46.99 -6.32 -28.91
C TYR A 61 46.66 -5.92 -27.47
N GLN A 62 45.91 -4.84 -27.33
CA GLN A 62 45.22 -4.42 -26.12
C GLN A 62 43.80 -3.97 -26.44
N ILE A 63 42.85 -4.23 -25.56
CA ILE A 63 41.50 -3.68 -25.64
C ILE A 63 41.51 -2.27 -25.08
N VAL A 64 41.02 -1.32 -25.88
CA VAL A 64 40.87 0.08 -25.52
C VAL A 64 39.40 0.43 -25.57
N ARG A 65 38.80 0.64 -24.40
CA ARG A 65 37.42 1.12 -24.32
C ARG A 65 37.34 2.63 -24.30
N SER A 66 36.24 3.20 -24.79
CA SER A 66 35.96 4.63 -24.72
C SER A 66 36.06 5.17 -23.28
N ASP A 67 36.56 6.41 -23.14
CA ASP A 67 36.66 7.15 -21.87
C ASP A 67 35.35 7.82 -21.46
N ILE A 68 34.41 7.98 -22.40
CA ILE A 68 33.11 8.63 -22.19
C ILE A 68 31.93 7.65 -22.16
N GLY A 69 32.16 6.36 -22.45
CA GLY A 69 31.10 5.35 -22.36
C GLY A 69 30.74 5.03 -20.91
N GLU A 70 29.45 4.88 -20.64
CA GLU A 70 28.91 4.51 -19.33
C GLU A 70 28.53 3.02 -19.29
N GLY A 71 28.07 2.54 -18.12
CA GLY A 71 27.59 1.16 -17.83
C GLY A 71 27.87 0.08 -18.89
N GLU A 72 26.99 -0.02 -19.88
CA GLU A 72 26.97 -1.11 -20.87
C GLU A 72 28.18 -1.13 -21.82
N SER A 73 28.80 0.03 -22.13
CA SER A 73 30.06 0.07 -22.89
C SER A 73 31.23 -0.53 -22.10
N ILE A 74 31.19 -0.44 -20.76
CA ILE A 74 32.17 -1.11 -19.89
C ILE A 74 31.94 -2.62 -19.93
N ASP A 75 30.69 -3.06 -19.85
CA ASP A 75 30.31 -4.47 -19.93
C ASP A 75 30.70 -5.08 -21.27
N ALA A 76 30.51 -4.36 -22.38
CA ALA A 76 30.94 -4.77 -23.73
C ALA A 76 32.44 -5.10 -23.78
N ALA A 77 33.28 -4.20 -23.25
CA ALA A 77 34.73 -4.39 -23.24
C ALA A 77 35.16 -5.55 -22.32
N LEU A 78 34.47 -5.73 -21.18
CA LEU A 78 34.70 -6.85 -20.26
C LEU A 78 34.27 -8.18 -20.88
N ALA A 79 33.16 -8.22 -21.61
CA ALA A 79 32.66 -9.40 -22.31
C ALA A 79 33.67 -9.87 -23.37
N ILE A 80 34.16 -8.95 -24.21
CA ILE A 80 35.18 -9.25 -25.22
C ILE A 80 36.45 -9.78 -24.55
N ARG A 81 36.91 -9.13 -23.47
CA ARG A 81 38.11 -9.58 -22.75
C ARG A 81 37.96 -11.00 -22.23
N ARG A 82 36.84 -11.30 -21.57
CA ARG A 82 36.56 -12.65 -21.03
C ARG A 82 36.52 -13.69 -22.15
N ALA A 83 35.82 -13.40 -23.24
CA ALA A 83 35.71 -14.31 -24.38
C ALA A 83 37.09 -14.63 -25.00
N LEU A 84 37.95 -13.61 -25.16
CA LEU A 84 39.31 -13.79 -25.66
C LEU A 84 40.20 -14.55 -24.66
N GLU A 85 40.17 -14.19 -23.37
CA GLU A 85 40.97 -14.82 -22.31
C GLU A 85 40.66 -16.32 -22.17
N GLU A 86 39.39 -16.70 -22.28
CA GLU A 86 38.94 -18.08 -22.12
C GLU A 86 39.28 -18.95 -23.34
N ASN A 87 39.29 -18.37 -24.55
CA ASN A 87 39.24 -19.16 -25.79
C ASN A 87 40.40 -18.91 -26.77
N VAL A 88 41.01 -17.72 -26.75
CA VAL A 88 41.99 -17.32 -27.78
C VAL A 88 43.35 -16.94 -27.17
N ALA A 89 43.40 -15.84 -26.42
CA ALA A 89 44.60 -15.25 -25.83
C ALA A 89 44.26 -14.23 -24.73
N VAL A 90 45.18 -14.01 -23.78
CA VAL A 90 45.06 -12.95 -22.78
C VAL A 90 45.41 -11.61 -23.42
N VAL A 91 44.49 -10.65 -23.33
CA VAL A 91 44.63 -9.29 -23.89
C VAL A 91 44.35 -8.28 -22.78
N GLU A 92 45.24 -7.30 -22.59
CA GLU A 92 45.06 -6.27 -21.56
C GLU A 92 43.89 -5.35 -21.91
N LEU A 93 43.12 -4.93 -20.88
CA LEU A 93 42.04 -3.94 -21.02
C LEU A 93 42.46 -2.62 -20.38
N THR A 94 42.27 -1.54 -21.12
CA THR A 94 42.61 -0.18 -20.69
C THR A 94 41.54 0.81 -21.18
N THR A 95 41.45 1.97 -20.52
CA THR A 95 40.58 3.09 -20.90
C THR A 95 41.28 3.96 -21.93
N ASP A 96 40.54 4.59 -22.84
CA ASP A 96 41.13 5.50 -23.81
C ASP A 96 42.05 6.56 -23.17
N TRP A 97 43.35 6.42 -23.40
CA TRP A 97 44.39 7.31 -22.86
C TRP A 97 44.81 8.41 -23.85
N VAL A 98 44.32 8.37 -25.09
CA VAL A 98 44.59 9.42 -26.08
C VAL A 98 43.57 10.52 -25.83
N LYS A 99 44.00 11.76 -25.61
CA LYS A 99 43.04 12.86 -25.40
C LYS A 99 42.39 13.26 -26.72
N ARG A 100 41.10 13.63 -26.67
CA ARG A 100 40.36 14.19 -27.83
C ARG A 100 41.12 15.36 -28.44
N GLY A 101 41.42 15.26 -29.73
CA GLY A 101 42.18 16.27 -30.49
C GLY A 101 43.70 16.08 -30.52
N GLU A 102 44.25 15.10 -29.79
CA GLU A 102 45.65 14.69 -29.93
C GLU A 102 45.82 13.66 -31.05
N ALA A 103 46.99 13.64 -31.68
CA ALA A 103 47.30 12.63 -32.70
C ALA A 103 47.48 11.25 -32.04
N ALA A 104 46.62 10.30 -32.39
CA ALA A 104 46.75 8.92 -31.96
C ALA A 104 48.01 8.26 -32.58
N PRO A 105 48.66 7.31 -31.89
CA PRO A 105 49.70 6.48 -32.49
C PRO A 105 49.16 5.77 -33.73
N THR A 106 49.95 5.62 -34.81
CA THR A 106 49.49 5.03 -36.08
C THR A 106 49.96 3.60 -36.32
N ASP A 107 50.69 3.01 -35.36
CA ASP A 107 51.30 1.68 -35.50
C ASP A 107 51.12 0.88 -34.19
N THR A 108 49.92 0.95 -33.62
CA THR A 108 49.51 0.15 -32.45
C THR A 108 48.53 -0.92 -32.84
N HIS A 109 48.53 -2.01 -32.08
CA HIS A 109 47.62 -3.14 -32.26
C HIS A 109 46.56 -3.02 -31.17
N GLU A 110 45.33 -2.67 -31.54
CA GLU A 110 44.28 -2.32 -30.57
C GLU A 110 42.93 -2.94 -30.95
N ILE A 111 42.15 -3.34 -29.95
CA ILE A 111 40.72 -3.64 -30.08
C ILE A 111 39.98 -2.46 -29.47
N LEU A 112 39.40 -1.62 -30.30
CA LEU A 112 38.70 -0.41 -29.89
C LEU A 112 37.23 -0.74 -29.62
N VAL A 113 36.77 -0.45 -28.40
CA VAL A 113 35.39 -0.73 -27.97
C VAL A 113 34.68 0.58 -27.64
N GLY A 114 33.64 0.90 -28.41
CA GLY A 114 32.91 2.17 -28.38
C GLY A 114 33.66 3.32 -29.07
N SER A 115 33.11 4.54 -29.01
CA SER A 115 33.67 5.74 -29.65
C SER A 115 34.95 6.22 -28.94
N THR A 116 36.08 5.61 -29.29
CA THR A 116 37.42 6.01 -28.85
C THR A 116 37.96 7.17 -29.70
N ASN A 117 39.01 7.82 -29.22
CA ASN A 117 39.69 8.96 -29.83
C ASN A 117 40.65 8.56 -30.97
N ARG A 118 40.47 7.36 -31.54
CA ARG A 118 41.20 6.90 -32.73
C ARG A 118 40.41 7.29 -33.98
N LEU A 119 41.13 7.62 -35.04
CA LEU A 119 40.51 7.97 -36.33
C LEU A 119 39.73 6.81 -36.94
N GLU A 120 40.06 5.56 -36.59
CA GLU A 120 39.36 4.37 -37.04
C GLU A 120 38.00 4.18 -36.34
N SER A 121 37.81 4.73 -35.15
CA SER A 121 36.52 4.66 -34.45
C SER A 121 35.55 5.68 -35.05
N PRO A 122 34.28 5.30 -35.20
CA PRO A 122 33.24 6.27 -35.58
C PRO A 122 33.23 7.46 -34.62
N ALA A 123 33.14 8.67 -35.19
CA ALA A 123 32.95 9.88 -34.41
C ALA A 123 31.59 9.87 -33.70
N GLU A 124 31.45 10.63 -32.61
CA GLU A 124 30.15 10.82 -31.94
C GLU A 124 29.14 11.37 -32.96
N GLY A 125 28.02 10.66 -33.14
CA GLY A 125 26.98 11.00 -34.13
C GLY A 125 27.18 10.45 -35.55
N GLU A 126 28.26 9.73 -35.83
CA GLU A 126 28.48 9.10 -37.15
C GLU A 126 27.60 7.85 -37.36
N LEU A 127 27.31 7.13 -36.29
CA LEU A 127 26.35 6.02 -36.27
C LEU A 127 25.02 6.47 -35.67
N ARG A 128 23.90 5.94 -36.18
CA ARG A 128 22.61 6.04 -35.50
C ARG A 128 22.68 5.30 -34.18
N MET A 129 21.84 5.69 -33.23
CA MET A 129 21.91 5.22 -31.84
C MET A 129 21.89 3.70 -31.70
N ASN A 130 21.12 3.01 -32.55
CA ASN A 130 20.98 1.55 -32.53
C ASN A 130 21.84 0.82 -33.59
N ASP A 131 22.56 1.57 -34.43
CA ASP A 131 23.49 1.02 -35.42
C ASP A 131 24.79 0.62 -34.74
N TYR A 132 25.50 -0.34 -35.32
CA TYR A 132 26.85 -0.66 -34.89
C TYR A 132 27.72 -1.16 -36.03
N VAL A 133 29.03 -1.00 -35.86
CA VAL A 133 30.05 -1.40 -36.84
C VAL A 133 31.11 -2.29 -36.21
N ILE A 134 31.53 -3.31 -36.96
CA ILE A 134 32.72 -4.11 -36.71
C ILE A 134 33.62 -4.04 -37.94
N LYS A 135 34.82 -3.49 -37.79
CA LYS A 135 35.78 -3.37 -38.91
C LYS A 135 37.21 -3.54 -38.47
N PHE A 136 38.09 -3.82 -39.42
CA PHE A 136 39.52 -3.98 -39.16
C PHE A 136 40.36 -3.12 -40.11
N GLU A 137 40.99 -2.09 -39.57
CA GLU A 137 41.76 -1.10 -40.33
C GLU A 137 43.03 -0.71 -39.56
N ASN A 138 44.17 -0.53 -40.25
CA ASN A 138 45.43 -0.09 -39.65
C ASN A 138 45.87 -0.88 -38.40
N ASN A 139 45.69 -2.21 -38.40
CA ASN A 139 45.96 -3.10 -37.25
C ASN A 139 45.06 -2.87 -36.03
N ARG A 140 43.89 -2.27 -36.23
CA ARG A 140 42.89 -2.03 -35.19
C ARG A 140 41.58 -2.71 -35.53
N LEU A 141 41.07 -3.50 -34.59
CA LEU A 141 39.72 -4.02 -34.63
C LEU A 141 38.80 -3.02 -33.94
N VAL A 142 37.81 -2.50 -34.66
CA VAL A 142 36.83 -1.54 -34.14
C VAL A 142 35.53 -2.26 -33.88
N ILE A 143 34.97 -2.13 -32.69
CA ILE A 143 33.65 -2.64 -32.29
C ILE A 143 32.93 -1.47 -31.62
N CYS A 144 32.04 -0.80 -32.36
CA CYS A 144 31.45 0.45 -31.91
C CYS A 144 29.98 0.53 -32.30
N GLY A 145 29.11 0.83 -31.33
CA GLY A 145 27.73 1.23 -31.57
C GLY A 145 27.56 2.74 -31.54
N GLY A 146 26.41 3.23 -32.02
CA GLY A 146 26.01 4.63 -31.84
C GLY A 146 25.53 4.99 -30.42
N SER A 147 25.41 3.99 -29.55
CA SER A 147 25.13 4.11 -28.11
C SER A 147 25.90 3.06 -27.30
N ASP A 148 25.86 3.16 -25.98
CA ASP A 148 26.42 2.13 -25.08
C ASP A 148 25.69 0.78 -25.27
N SER A 149 24.37 0.79 -25.38
CA SER A 149 23.56 -0.42 -25.65
C SER A 149 23.87 -1.04 -27.01
N ALA A 150 24.02 -0.22 -28.06
CA ALA A 150 24.42 -0.73 -29.37
C ALA A 150 25.86 -1.25 -29.39
N THR A 151 26.75 -0.67 -28.58
CA THR A 151 28.13 -1.14 -28.43
C THR A 151 28.17 -2.49 -27.73
N LEU A 152 27.32 -2.72 -26.73
CA LEU A 152 27.16 -4.03 -26.10
C LEU A 152 26.65 -5.08 -27.10
N ARG A 153 25.60 -4.78 -27.85
CA ARG A 153 25.10 -5.68 -28.92
C ARG A 153 26.16 -5.98 -29.98
N ALA A 154 26.98 -4.98 -30.35
CA ALA A 154 28.10 -5.17 -31.27
C ALA A 154 29.16 -6.13 -30.72
N ALA A 155 29.45 -6.03 -29.42
CA ALA A 155 30.38 -6.92 -28.72
C ALA A 155 29.84 -8.35 -28.64
N GLU A 156 28.56 -8.53 -28.32
CA GLU A 156 27.90 -9.85 -28.32
C GLU A 156 27.94 -10.49 -29.71
N PHE A 157 27.54 -9.75 -30.74
CA PHE A 157 27.61 -10.22 -32.11
C PHE A 157 29.05 -10.58 -32.52
N PHE A 158 30.03 -9.75 -32.14
CA PHE A 158 31.44 -10.04 -32.40
C PHE A 158 31.87 -11.36 -31.73
N ILE A 159 31.57 -11.52 -30.45
CA ILE A 159 31.93 -12.70 -29.65
C ILE A 159 31.38 -13.98 -30.27
N GLU A 160 30.12 -13.94 -30.71
CA GLU A 160 29.45 -15.09 -31.33
C GLU A 160 29.97 -15.42 -32.73
N ASN A 161 30.39 -14.42 -33.51
CA ASN A 161 30.57 -14.55 -34.96
C ASN A 161 32.01 -14.43 -35.47
N PHE A 162 32.94 -14.00 -34.63
CA PHE A 162 34.34 -13.79 -35.03
C PHE A 162 35.33 -14.65 -34.23
N ILE A 163 34.85 -15.36 -33.19
CA ILE A 163 35.67 -16.29 -32.39
C ILE A 163 35.32 -17.73 -32.76
N ASP A 164 36.31 -18.48 -33.23
CA ASP A 164 36.21 -19.93 -33.37
C ASP A 164 36.61 -20.59 -32.04
N TYR A 165 35.60 -20.93 -31.25
CA TYR A 165 35.76 -21.56 -29.93
C TYR A 165 36.41 -22.95 -30.02
N ASP A 166 36.11 -23.73 -31.07
CA ASP A 166 36.64 -25.08 -31.23
C ASP A 166 38.12 -25.07 -31.63
N GLY A 167 38.51 -24.12 -32.48
CA GLY A 167 39.90 -23.93 -32.91
C GLY A 167 40.74 -23.03 -32.01
N GLY A 168 40.11 -22.27 -31.11
CA GLY A 168 40.76 -21.23 -30.29
C GLY A 168 41.42 -20.16 -31.16
N ARG A 169 40.72 -19.72 -32.22
CA ARG A 169 41.17 -18.76 -33.23
C ARG A 169 40.27 -17.53 -33.22
N LEU A 170 40.87 -16.36 -33.46
CA LEU A 170 40.13 -15.11 -33.68
C LEU A 170 40.22 -14.72 -35.15
N PHE A 171 39.08 -14.36 -35.72
CA PHE A 171 38.96 -13.83 -37.07
C PHE A 171 38.64 -12.34 -37.03
N VAL A 172 39.15 -11.61 -38.01
CA VAL A 172 38.87 -10.19 -38.20
C VAL A 172 38.55 -9.93 -39.67
N PRO A 173 37.78 -8.89 -40.02
CA PRO A 173 37.52 -8.52 -41.40
C PRO A 173 38.80 -8.43 -42.25
N ASP A 174 38.83 -9.08 -43.42
CA ASP A 174 39.93 -9.01 -44.41
C ASP A 174 39.63 -7.94 -45.47
N GLY A 175 39.39 -6.71 -44.99
CA GLY A 175 38.83 -5.61 -45.76
C GLY A 175 37.30 -5.53 -45.66
N GLY A 176 36.77 -4.31 -45.77
CA GLY A 176 35.34 -4.03 -45.55
C GLY A 176 34.96 -3.92 -44.07
N GLU A 177 33.66 -3.81 -43.80
CA GLU A 177 33.07 -3.67 -42.47
C GLU A 177 31.77 -4.46 -42.36
N TYR A 178 31.45 -4.93 -41.15
CA TYR A 178 30.10 -5.34 -40.80
C TYR A 178 29.38 -4.13 -40.21
N LEU A 179 28.40 -3.59 -40.93
CA LEU A 179 27.58 -2.47 -40.47
C LEU A 179 26.14 -2.95 -40.27
N TYR A 180 25.70 -3.05 -39.02
CA TYR A 180 24.30 -3.28 -38.70
C TYR A 180 23.56 -1.95 -38.67
N ARG A 181 22.48 -1.87 -39.44
CA ARG A 181 21.55 -0.74 -39.41
C ARG A 181 20.26 -1.16 -38.74
N SER A 182 19.96 -0.54 -37.60
CA SER A 182 18.67 -0.72 -36.95
C SER A 182 17.58 -0.13 -37.85
N PRO A 183 16.44 -0.81 -38.00
CA PRO A 183 15.26 -0.19 -38.61
C PRO A 183 14.89 1.08 -37.84
N VAL A 184 14.50 2.13 -38.58
CA VAL A 184 13.96 3.38 -38.04
C VAL A 184 12.59 3.64 -38.65
N VAL A 185 11.72 4.33 -37.91
CA VAL A 185 10.40 4.72 -38.42
C VAL A 185 10.58 5.75 -39.56
N CYS A 186 11.37 6.80 -39.34
CA CYS A 186 11.56 7.88 -40.32
C CYS A 186 13.03 8.03 -40.77
N GLU A 187 13.25 8.10 -42.08
CA GLU A 187 14.53 8.55 -42.68
C GLU A 187 14.69 10.07 -42.63
N SER A 188 13.58 10.81 -42.66
CA SER A 188 13.54 12.26 -42.52
C SER A 188 12.21 12.64 -41.87
N TYR A 189 12.26 13.46 -40.83
CA TYR A 189 11.08 13.98 -40.15
C TYR A 189 11.25 15.49 -40.00
N LEU A 190 10.55 16.26 -40.82
CA LEU A 190 10.65 17.72 -40.81
C LEU A 190 9.57 18.33 -39.91
N LEU A 191 9.98 19.01 -38.84
CA LEU A 191 9.12 19.89 -38.04
C LEU A 191 9.36 21.33 -38.47
N ASN A 192 8.32 22.01 -38.99
CA ASN A 192 8.41 23.36 -39.55
C ASN A 192 9.53 23.53 -40.61
N GLY A 193 9.86 22.45 -41.32
CA GLY A 193 10.90 22.43 -42.35
C GLY A 193 12.33 22.20 -41.84
N VAL A 194 12.51 21.93 -40.55
CA VAL A 194 13.79 21.57 -39.91
C VAL A 194 13.73 20.10 -39.49
N GLU A 195 14.84 19.35 -39.64
CA GLU A 195 14.87 17.96 -39.18
C GLU A 195 14.61 17.89 -37.68
N LEU A 196 13.76 16.97 -37.26
CA LEU A 196 13.26 16.89 -35.89
C LEU A 196 14.41 16.67 -34.89
N TYR A 197 15.43 15.89 -35.27
CA TYR A 197 16.63 15.68 -34.46
C TYR A 197 17.58 16.88 -34.43
N ASP A 198 17.43 17.89 -35.30
CA ASP A 198 18.22 19.13 -35.27
C ASP A 198 17.67 20.14 -34.24
N TYR A 199 16.52 19.86 -33.62
CA TYR A 199 16.00 20.67 -32.51
C TYR A 199 16.74 20.40 -31.20
N GLN A 200 16.93 21.44 -30.39
CA GLN A 200 17.30 21.32 -28.98
C GLN A 200 16.03 21.28 -28.12
N VAL A 201 15.84 20.22 -27.32
CA VAL A 201 14.73 20.14 -26.36
C VAL A 201 15.19 20.69 -25.01
N SER A 202 14.36 21.53 -24.37
CA SER A 202 14.71 22.15 -23.10
C SER A 202 13.48 22.55 -22.29
N THR A 203 13.68 22.80 -21.00
CA THR A 203 12.70 23.43 -20.10
C THR A 203 13.40 24.50 -19.27
N ASP A 204 12.69 25.56 -18.90
CA ASP A 204 13.17 26.64 -18.03
C ASP A 204 12.68 26.51 -16.57
N LEU A 205 11.97 25.44 -16.23
CA LEU A 205 11.31 25.25 -14.94
C LEU A 205 11.71 23.93 -14.25
N SER A 206 11.74 23.94 -12.90
CA SER A 206 11.86 22.72 -12.10
C SER A 206 10.58 21.89 -12.24
N GLY A 207 10.69 20.67 -12.79
CA GLY A 207 9.57 19.75 -13.00
C GLY A 207 9.25 19.40 -14.46
N GLY A 208 9.94 20.01 -15.43
CA GLY A 208 9.78 19.69 -16.86
C GLY A 208 10.71 18.59 -17.38
N ALA A 209 11.47 17.93 -16.51
CA ALA A 209 12.50 16.96 -16.90
C ALA A 209 11.89 15.75 -17.62
N ASP A 210 10.84 15.15 -17.05
CA ASP A 210 10.15 13.99 -17.64
C ASP A 210 9.55 14.34 -19.01
N ALA A 211 8.94 15.52 -19.13
CA ALA A 211 8.39 16.02 -20.38
C ALA A 211 9.47 16.21 -21.46
N VAL A 212 10.67 16.70 -21.08
CA VAL A 212 11.82 16.78 -21.99
C VAL A 212 12.32 15.39 -22.37
N GLU A 213 12.47 14.49 -21.40
CA GLU A 213 12.90 13.10 -21.63
C GLU A 213 11.97 12.37 -22.58
N TRP A 214 10.65 12.52 -22.44
CA TRP A 214 9.68 11.88 -23.33
C TRP A 214 9.76 12.39 -24.77
N ILE A 215 9.96 13.69 -24.96
CA ILE A 215 10.18 14.26 -26.30
C ILE A 215 11.50 13.75 -26.86
N ASP A 216 12.57 13.72 -26.06
CA ASP A 216 13.88 13.20 -26.46
C ASP A 216 13.80 11.73 -26.89
N GLU A 217 13.14 10.88 -26.11
CA GLU A 217 12.91 9.46 -26.42
C GLU A 217 12.10 9.30 -27.71
N PHE A 218 11.03 10.08 -27.89
CA PHE A 218 10.24 10.05 -29.11
C PHE A 218 11.09 10.37 -30.35
N ILE A 219 11.91 11.42 -30.29
CA ILE A 219 12.79 11.81 -31.40
C ILE A 219 13.80 10.69 -31.69
N GLN A 220 14.39 10.11 -30.64
CA GLN A 220 15.36 9.03 -30.75
C GLN A 220 14.76 7.79 -31.40
N ASN A 221 13.61 7.33 -30.92
CA ASN A 221 12.94 6.13 -31.44
C ASN A 221 12.41 6.33 -32.87
N THR A 222 12.00 7.55 -33.21
CA THR A 222 11.44 7.86 -34.53
C THR A 222 12.52 8.02 -35.59
N THR A 223 13.63 8.69 -35.28
CA THR A 223 14.63 9.11 -36.27
C THR A 223 15.94 8.31 -36.20
N GLY A 224 16.18 7.60 -35.10
CA GLY A 224 17.47 6.94 -34.81
C GLY A 224 18.58 7.89 -34.35
N PHE A 225 18.29 9.19 -34.19
CA PHE A 225 19.25 10.21 -33.77
C PHE A 225 18.78 10.91 -32.48
N LYS A 226 19.75 11.32 -31.66
CA LYS A 226 19.48 12.16 -30.49
C LYS A 226 19.20 13.60 -30.93
N PRO A 227 18.31 14.32 -30.22
CA PRO A 227 18.16 15.76 -30.40
C PRO A 227 19.48 16.52 -30.23
N ALA A 228 19.60 17.66 -30.90
CA ALA A 228 20.79 18.49 -30.88
C ALA A 228 21.06 19.05 -29.46
N LYS A 229 22.28 18.85 -28.95
CA LYS A 229 22.72 19.42 -27.66
C LYS A 229 22.68 20.96 -27.67
N GLU A 230 23.02 21.58 -28.81
CA GLU A 230 22.93 23.02 -29.06
C GLU A 230 22.36 23.24 -30.47
N SER A 231 21.34 24.09 -30.58
CA SER A 231 20.70 24.42 -31.87
C SER A 231 20.14 25.84 -31.87
N GLU A 232 20.01 26.43 -33.06
CA GLU A 232 19.26 27.68 -33.29
C GLU A 232 17.73 27.45 -33.29
N HIS A 233 17.29 26.19 -33.30
CA HIS A 233 15.88 25.77 -33.24
C HIS A 233 15.62 25.00 -31.94
N LYS A 234 14.63 25.44 -31.15
CA LYS A 234 14.34 24.82 -29.85
C LYS A 234 12.91 24.31 -29.73
N ILE A 235 12.76 23.24 -28.96
CA ILE A 235 11.48 22.82 -28.37
C ILE A 235 11.58 23.16 -26.88
N ILE A 236 10.72 24.06 -26.41
CA ILE A 236 10.74 24.58 -25.04
C ILE A 236 9.48 24.15 -24.31
N VAL A 237 9.63 23.39 -23.24
CA VAL A 237 8.53 22.93 -22.38
C VAL A 237 8.30 23.93 -21.23
N ARG A 238 7.05 24.40 -21.06
CA ARG A 238 6.64 25.42 -20.08
C ARG A 238 5.34 25.08 -19.35
N SER A 239 5.02 25.83 -18.29
CA SER A 239 3.79 25.68 -17.49
C SER A 239 2.90 26.94 -17.52
N ASP A 240 2.78 27.61 -18.67
CA ASP A 240 2.06 28.88 -18.83
C ASP A 240 0.77 28.78 -19.68
N ALA A 241 0.27 27.57 -19.91
CA ALA A 241 -1.00 27.39 -20.62
C ALA A 241 -2.21 27.80 -19.74
N PRO A 242 -3.34 28.20 -20.35
CA PRO A 242 -4.60 28.40 -19.62
C PRO A 242 -4.99 27.17 -18.81
N ASP A 243 -5.53 27.36 -17.61
CA ASP A 243 -5.92 26.25 -16.75
C ASP A 243 -6.90 25.29 -17.43
N GLY A 244 -6.63 23.98 -17.33
CA GLY A 244 -7.36 22.92 -18.01
C GLY A 244 -6.99 22.72 -19.48
N SER A 245 -5.84 23.21 -19.95
CA SER A 245 -5.41 23.05 -21.35
C SER A 245 -3.92 22.80 -21.54
N CYS A 246 -3.59 22.11 -22.63
CA CYS A 246 -2.24 22.06 -23.19
C CYS A 246 -2.21 22.83 -24.50
N THR A 247 -1.10 23.51 -24.80
CA THR A 247 -0.93 24.26 -26.04
C THR A 247 0.42 23.99 -26.71
N VAL A 248 0.45 24.01 -28.05
CA VAL A 248 1.67 24.01 -28.85
C VAL A 248 1.66 25.23 -29.74
N THR A 249 2.68 26.09 -29.60
CA THR A 249 2.81 27.33 -30.35
C THR A 249 4.22 27.48 -30.93
N THR A 250 4.43 28.50 -31.77
CA THR A 250 5.77 28.89 -32.22
C THR A 250 6.07 30.32 -31.80
N ASP A 251 7.26 30.56 -31.27
CA ASP A 251 7.78 31.90 -30.97
C ASP A 251 9.21 32.04 -31.51
N GLY A 252 9.44 33.01 -32.39
CA GLY A 252 10.79 33.27 -32.94
C GLY A 252 11.42 32.13 -33.76
N GLY A 253 10.68 31.07 -34.11
CA GLY A 253 11.21 29.86 -34.75
C GLY A 253 11.37 28.66 -33.80
N ASP A 254 11.24 28.89 -32.50
CA ASP A 254 11.15 27.86 -31.47
C ASP A 254 9.72 27.34 -31.36
N VAL A 255 9.56 26.08 -30.97
CA VAL A 255 8.29 25.43 -30.65
C VAL A 255 8.11 25.45 -29.14
N ILE A 256 7.00 26.00 -28.67
CA ILE A 256 6.68 26.09 -27.24
C ILE A 256 5.57 25.08 -26.94
N VAL A 257 5.83 24.18 -26.00
CA VAL A 257 4.91 23.13 -25.54
C VAL A 257 4.53 23.45 -24.10
N SER A 258 3.31 23.92 -23.88
CA SER A 258 2.89 24.46 -22.58
C SER A 258 1.75 23.64 -21.96
N GLY A 259 1.91 23.27 -20.69
CA GLY A 259 0.87 22.74 -19.83
C GLY A 259 0.33 23.78 -18.84
N SER A 260 -0.74 23.44 -18.14
CA SER A 260 -1.38 24.22 -17.09
C SER A 260 -1.23 23.56 -15.71
N GLY A 261 -1.84 24.14 -14.66
CA GLY A 261 -1.79 23.55 -13.31
C GLY A 261 -2.48 22.19 -13.21
N THR A 262 -3.63 22.03 -13.88
CA THR A 262 -4.40 20.77 -13.95
C THR A 262 -3.94 19.80 -15.04
N LEU A 263 -3.44 20.30 -16.18
CA LEU A 263 -2.84 19.50 -17.25
C LEU A 263 -1.37 19.85 -17.40
N ASP A 264 -0.51 19.18 -16.64
CA ASP A 264 0.90 19.51 -16.48
C ASP A 264 1.76 19.47 -17.77
N MET A 265 3.06 19.71 -17.61
CA MET A 265 4.02 19.71 -18.72
C MET A 265 4.15 18.33 -19.40
N SER A 266 3.91 17.24 -18.68
CA SER A 266 3.95 15.87 -19.18
C SER A 266 2.75 15.59 -20.09
N ALA A 267 1.55 16.06 -19.71
CA ALA A 267 0.38 16.05 -20.58
C ALA A 267 0.62 16.86 -21.88
N ALA A 268 1.27 18.02 -21.77
CA ALA A 268 1.60 18.85 -22.92
C ALA A 268 2.62 18.19 -23.86
N ALA A 269 3.64 17.52 -23.32
CA ALA A 269 4.59 16.73 -24.11
C ALA A 269 3.89 15.59 -24.88
N ARG A 270 3.00 14.84 -24.22
CA ARG A 270 2.19 13.80 -24.89
C ARG A 270 1.28 14.40 -25.96
N PHE A 271 0.67 15.56 -25.73
CA PHE A 271 -0.15 16.26 -26.74
C PHE A 271 0.68 16.60 -27.98
N PHE A 272 1.88 17.12 -27.76
CA PHE A 272 2.81 17.46 -28.84
C PHE A 272 3.24 16.22 -29.62
N ILE A 273 3.67 15.15 -28.94
CA ILE A 273 4.05 13.87 -29.57
C ILE A 273 2.89 13.29 -30.37
N GLY A 274 1.70 13.19 -29.79
CA GLY A 274 0.51 12.68 -30.50
C GLY A 274 0.13 13.54 -31.72
N SER A 275 0.36 14.86 -31.66
CA SER A 275 0.16 15.75 -32.81
C SER A 275 1.16 15.46 -33.94
N LEU A 276 2.39 15.09 -33.62
CA LEU A 276 3.39 14.65 -34.59
C LEU A 276 3.05 13.28 -35.17
N GLN A 277 2.57 12.35 -34.35
CA GLN A 277 2.20 11.01 -34.81
C GLN A 277 0.92 10.98 -35.64
N SER A 278 0.05 11.99 -35.50
CA SER A 278 -1.14 12.16 -36.35
C SER A 278 -0.85 12.94 -37.64
N ALA A 279 0.40 13.32 -37.89
CA ALA A 279 0.80 14.02 -39.11
C ALA A 279 0.55 13.15 -40.36
N ASP A 280 0.04 13.77 -41.43
CA ASP A 280 -0.13 13.10 -42.72
C ASP A 280 1.20 12.46 -43.18
N GLY A 281 1.17 11.15 -43.37
CA GLY A 281 2.33 10.37 -43.82
C GLY A 281 3.21 9.79 -42.71
N TYR A 282 2.87 10.00 -41.43
CA TYR A 282 3.43 9.19 -40.34
C TYR A 282 2.67 7.86 -40.25
N ASP A 283 3.38 6.77 -40.56
CA ASP A 283 2.95 5.40 -40.28
C ASP A 283 4.01 4.76 -39.37
N PRO A 284 3.67 4.39 -38.11
CA PRO A 284 4.63 3.83 -37.17
C PRO A 284 5.14 2.43 -37.59
N ASP A 285 4.40 1.71 -38.44
CA ASP A 285 4.78 0.39 -38.93
C ASP A 285 5.58 0.46 -40.26
N ALA A 286 5.52 1.59 -40.95
CA ALA A 286 6.29 1.83 -42.16
C ALA A 286 7.73 2.25 -41.83
N LEU A 287 8.62 1.27 -41.77
CA LEU A 287 10.05 1.51 -41.67
C LEU A 287 10.56 2.34 -42.86
N SER A 288 11.40 3.33 -42.58
CA SER A 288 12.08 4.18 -43.56
C SER A 288 11.17 5.15 -44.36
N GLN A 289 10.34 5.95 -43.69
CA GLN A 289 9.49 6.95 -44.35
C GLN A 289 10.02 8.39 -44.28
N THR A 290 9.45 9.31 -45.07
CA THR A 290 9.68 10.76 -44.96
C THR A 290 8.39 11.46 -44.51
N VAL A 291 8.45 12.15 -43.37
CA VAL A 291 7.31 12.87 -42.78
C VAL A 291 7.62 14.36 -42.74
N ALA A 292 6.60 15.20 -42.99
CA ALA A 292 6.71 16.64 -42.82
C ALA A 292 5.51 17.19 -42.06
N PHE A 293 5.75 17.75 -40.89
CA PHE A 293 4.76 18.41 -40.04
C PHE A 293 5.00 19.92 -40.01
N THR A 294 3.96 20.70 -40.27
CA THR A 294 4.03 22.17 -40.23
C THR A 294 2.97 22.71 -39.27
N LEU A 295 3.42 23.39 -38.22
CA LEU A 295 2.57 24.08 -37.25
C LEU A 295 2.10 25.41 -37.85
N ASN A 296 0.97 25.40 -38.56
CA ASN A 296 0.43 26.59 -39.22
C ASN A 296 -0.37 27.52 -38.28
N GLU A 297 -0.89 26.97 -37.18
CA GLU A 297 -1.73 27.65 -36.18
C GLU A 297 -1.42 27.07 -34.79
N MET A 298 -1.81 27.76 -33.71
CA MET A 298 -1.69 27.21 -32.35
C MET A 298 -2.52 25.94 -32.22
N LEU A 299 -1.91 24.86 -31.75
CA LEU A 299 -2.64 23.68 -31.29
C LEU A 299 -3.00 23.86 -29.83
N SER A 300 -4.20 23.43 -29.46
CA SER A 300 -4.69 23.42 -28.09
C SER A 300 -5.58 22.22 -27.90
N ILE A 301 -5.57 21.66 -26.70
CA ILE A 301 -6.53 20.66 -26.27
C ILE A 301 -6.95 20.96 -24.83
N THR A 302 -8.25 20.88 -24.53
CA THR A 302 -8.76 21.05 -23.16
C THR A 302 -8.96 19.70 -22.48
N LYS A 303 -9.01 19.71 -21.14
CA LYS A 303 -9.31 18.51 -20.35
C LYS A 303 -10.66 17.89 -20.72
N GLU A 304 -11.66 18.69 -21.07
CA GLU A 304 -12.96 18.19 -21.52
C GLU A 304 -12.87 17.50 -22.89
N GLU A 305 -12.03 18.02 -23.79
CA GLU A 305 -11.78 17.38 -25.08
C GLU A 305 -11.02 16.06 -24.91
N ILE A 306 -10.03 16.00 -24.01
CA ILE A 306 -9.32 14.76 -23.65
C ILE A 306 -10.29 13.73 -23.05
N ALA A 307 -11.16 14.14 -22.12
CA ALA A 307 -12.14 13.26 -21.51
C ALA A 307 -13.20 12.72 -22.48
N MET A 308 -13.43 13.39 -23.61
CA MET A 308 -14.33 12.95 -24.67
C MET A 308 -13.64 12.12 -25.77
N ALA A 309 -12.32 11.97 -25.72
CA ALA A 309 -11.58 11.16 -26.69
C ALA A 309 -11.99 9.68 -26.58
N GLU A 310 -11.92 8.96 -27.71
CA GLU A 310 -12.18 7.52 -27.74
C GLU A 310 -11.18 6.79 -26.83
N PRO A 311 -11.63 6.08 -25.78
CA PRO A 311 -10.74 5.41 -24.86
C PRO A 311 -9.87 4.37 -25.53
N ILE A 312 -8.68 4.16 -24.96
CA ILE A 312 -7.84 3.01 -25.28
C ILE A 312 -8.40 1.82 -24.50
N GLU A 313 -8.78 0.75 -25.20
CA GLU A 313 -9.32 -0.45 -24.57
C GLU A 313 -8.29 -1.59 -24.63
N ILE A 314 -8.00 -2.19 -23.48
CA ILE A 314 -7.10 -3.34 -23.34
C ILE A 314 -7.87 -4.45 -22.62
N PHE A 315 -7.91 -5.64 -23.17
CA PHE A 315 -8.61 -6.78 -22.58
C PHE A 315 -7.62 -7.79 -22.00
N ILE A 316 -7.94 -8.31 -20.81
CA ILE A 316 -7.19 -9.35 -20.11
C ILE A 316 -8.14 -10.51 -19.79
N ALA A 317 -7.69 -11.75 -19.95
CA ALA A 317 -8.45 -12.93 -19.54
C ALA A 317 -7.53 -14.03 -18.99
N PRO A 318 -7.98 -14.89 -18.05
CA PRO A 318 -7.14 -15.96 -17.50
C PRO A 318 -6.65 -16.98 -18.53
N ASN A 319 -7.35 -17.09 -19.66
CA ASN A 319 -7.00 -17.95 -20.79
C ASN A 319 -6.42 -17.16 -22.00
N GLY A 320 -6.05 -15.90 -21.79
CA GLY A 320 -5.40 -15.05 -22.79
C GLY A 320 -3.95 -15.44 -23.04
N SER A 321 -3.25 -14.59 -23.79
CA SER A 321 -1.82 -14.73 -24.06
C SER A 321 -1.17 -13.35 -24.01
N ASP A 322 -0.02 -13.22 -23.34
CA ASP A 322 0.71 -11.95 -23.28
C ASP A 322 1.36 -11.58 -24.64
N ASP A 323 1.30 -12.49 -25.63
CA ASP A 323 1.61 -12.22 -27.04
C ASP A 323 0.36 -11.82 -27.85
N GLY A 324 -0.81 -11.66 -27.20
CA GLY A 324 -2.08 -11.26 -27.80
C GLY A 324 -2.08 -9.80 -28.27
N ASP A 325 -3.08 -9.42 -29.06
CA ASP A 325 -3.21 -8.08 -29.67
C ASP A 325 -4.08 -7.14 -28.83
N GLU A 326 -4.13 -7.35 -27.52
CA GLU A 326 -4.90 -6.60 -26.52
C GLU A 326 -6.43 -6.51 -26.75
N SER A 327 -6.96 -7.09 -27.84
CA SER A 327 -8.38 -7.03 -28.17
C SER A 327 -9.22 -8.00 -27.34
N GLU A 328 -10.54 -7.80 -27.33
CA GLU A 328 -11.45 -8.77 -26.70
C GLU A 328 -11.34 -10.18 -27.33
N ALA A 329 -10.96 -10.26 -28.62
CA ALA A 329 -10.85 -11.53 -29.34
C ALA A 329 -9.52 -12.27 -29.08
N ALA A 330 -8.45 -11.54 -28.76
CA ALA A 330 -7.15 -12.09 -28.37
C ALA A 330 -6.57 -11.31 -27.17
N PRO A 331 -7.18 -11.47 -25.97
CA PRO A 331 -6.82 -10.71 -24.78
C PRO A 331 -5.46 -11.13 -24.24
N LEU A 332 -4.84 -10.22 -23.49
CA LEU A 332 -3.63 -10.49 -22.71
C LEU A 332 -3.93 -11.49 -21.58
N ALA A 333 -2.91 -12.18 -21.07
CA ALA A 333 -3.07 -13.13 -19.97
C ALA A 333 -2.90 -12.46 -18.60
N THR A 334 -1.98 -11.49 -18.49
CA THR A 334 -1.56 -10.92 -17.21
C THR A 334 -1.83 -9.43 -17.07
N ILE A 335 -2.09 -9.01 -15.83
CA ILE A 335 -2.24 -7.59 -15.45
C ILE A 335 -0.93 -6.83 -15.69
N GLU A 336 0.21 -7.49 -15.50
CA GLU A 336 1.53 -6.92 -15.75
C GLU A 336 1.74 -6.60 -17.23
N ALA A 337 1.39 -7.53 -18.14
CA ALA A 337 1.48 -7.28 -19.58
C ALA A 337 0.56 -6.12 -20.00
N ALA A 338 -0.67 -6.06 -19.47
CA ALA A 338 -1.60 -4.98 -19.77
C ALA A 338 -1.12 -3.62 -19.25
N ARG A 339 -0.52 -3.58 -18.05
CA ARG A 339 0.11 -2.39 -17.48
C ARG A 339 1.23 -1.87 -18.38
N LEU A 340 2.13 -2.74 -18.81
CA LEU A 340 3.21 -2.39 -19.75
C LEU A 340 2.65 -1.91 -21.11
N ARG A 341 1.60 -2.55 -21.63
CA ARG A 341 0.93 -2.13 -22.87
C ARG A 341 0.27 -0.75 -22.72
N ALA A 342 -0.38 -0.50 -21.59
CA ALA A 342 -0.98 0.79 -21.26
C ALA A 342 0.07 1.91 -21.23
N ARG A 343 1.23 1.69 -20.58
CA ARG A 343 2.35 2.65 -20.58
C ARG A 343 2.75 3.06 -21.99
N GLU A 344 2.92 2.09 -22.89
CA GLU A 344 3.32 2.37 -24.26
C GLU A 344 2.24 3.11 -25.06
N LEU A 345 0.97 2.75 -24.90
CA LEU A 345 -0.13 3.39 -25.61
C LEU A 345 -0.39 4.83 -25.11
N MET A 346 -0.21 5.08 -23.81
CA MET A 346 -0.35 6.42 -23.21
C MET A 346 0.72 7.41 -23.68
N LYS A 347 1.90 6.93 -24.13
CA LYS A 347 2.90 7.79 -24.78
C LYS A 347 2.42 8.33 -26.13
N GLN A 348 1.48 7.63 -26.77
CA GLN A 348 1.05 7.89 -28.14
C GLN A 348 -0.30 8.60 -28.24
N ARG A 349 -1.17 8.43 -27.24
CA ARG A 349 -2.55 8.92 -27.26
C ARG A 349 -2.91 9.58 -25.94
N LEU A 350 -3.47 10.79 -26.04
CA LEU A 350 -4.12 11.48 -24.91
C LEU A 350 -5.60 11.12 -24.85
N ALA A 351 -5.89 9.97 -24.26
CA ALA A 351 -7.24 9.48 -24.06
C ALA A 351 -7.32 8.66 -22.75
N PRO A 352 -8.52 8.51 -22.15
CA PRO A 352 -8.72 7.57 -21.06
C PRO A 352 -8.27 6.16 -21.46
N VAL A 353 -7.73 5.40 -20.52
CA VAL A 353 -7.34 4.00 -20.74
C VAL A 353 -8.22 3.09 -19.90
N ASN A 354 -8.93 2.18 -20.55
CA ASN A 354 -9.77 1.17 -19.92
C ASN A 354 -9.14 -0.20 -20.10
N ILE A 355 -8.72 -0.78 -18.98
CA ILE A 355 -8.16 -2.12 -18.91
C ILE A 355 -9.24 -3.02 -18.35
N TYR A 356 -9.87 -3.78 -19.24
CA TYR A 356 -10.99 -4.67 -18.97
C TYR A 356 -10.49 -6.07 -18.59
N LEU A 357 -10.70 -6.44 -17.33
CA LEU A 357 -10.46 -7.80 -16.84
C LEU A 357 -11.71 -8.63 -17.08
N ARG A 358 -11.57 -9.72 -17.84
CA ARG A 358 -12.61 -10.74 -18.02
C ARG A 358 -12.75 -11.60 -16.79
N GLY A 359 -13.95 -12.13 -16.57
CA GLY A 359 -14.29 -12.93 -15.41
C GLY A 359 -13.43 -14.18 -15.27
N GLY A 360 -13.03 -14.45 -14.04
CA GLY A 360 -12.22 -15.60 -13.66
C GLY A 360 -11.13 -15.27 -12.65
N ASP A 361 -10.22 -16.23 -12.48
CA ASP A 361 -9.25 -16.24 -11.39
C ASP A 361 -7.85 -15.86 -11.88
N TYR A 362 -7.28 -14.82 -11.28
CA TYR A 362 -5.95 -14.28 -11.55
C TYR A 362 -5.06 -14.51 -10.34
N TYR A 363 -4.18 -15.50 -10.42
CA TYR A 363 -3.28 -15.86 -9.33
C TYR A 363 -2.00 -15.02 -9.38
N LEU A 364 -1.71 -14.33 -8.27
CA LEU A 364 -0.50 -13.54 -8.09
C LEU A 364 0.47 -14.26 -7.15
N THR A 365 1.73 -14.34 -7.54
CA THR A 365 2.83 -14.83 -6.68
C THR A 365 3.67 -13.69 -6.09
N SER A 366 3.47 -12.47 -6.58
CA SER A 366 4.16 -11.25 -6.18
C SER A 366 3.28 -10.03 -6.46
N PRO A 367 3.57 -8.86 -5.86
CA PRO A 367 2.81 -7.64 -6.14
C PRO A 367 2.88 -7.23 -7.61
N VAL A 368 1.77 -6.73 -8.15
CA VAL A 368 1.77 -5.86 -9.33
C VAL A 368 2.10 -4.46 -8.86
N GLN A 369 3.24 -3.94 -9.33
CA GLN A 369 3.76 -2.65 -8.87
C GLN A 369 3.43 -1.58 -9.89
N PHE A 370 2.81 -0.50 -9.43
CA PHE A 370 2.49 0.68 -10.22
C PHE A 370 3.33 1.85 -9.73
N ASP A 371 3.96 2.56 -10.65
CA ASP A 371 4.75 3.76 -10.38
C ASP A 371 4.22 4.96 -11.18
N ALA A 372 4.85 6.12 -11.02
CA ALA A 372 4.43 7.36 -11.68
C ALA A 372 4.22 7.23 -13.21
N THR A 373 4.91 6.31 -13.88
CA THR A 373 4.75 6.08 -15.33
C THR A 373 3.45 5.37 -15.71
N ASP A 374 2.75 4.76 -14.74
CA ASP A 374 1.42 4.19 -14.91
C ASP A 374 0.30 5.22 -14.78
N SER A 375 0.63 6.47 -14.40
CA SER A 375 -0.36 7.51 -14.14
C SER A 375 -1.13 7.93 -15.38
N GLY A 376 -2.44 8.13 -15.19
CA GLY A 376 -3.25 8.89 -16.11
C GLY A 376 -3.00 10.39 -15.96
N ILE A 377 -3.78 11.18 -16.67
CA ILE A 377 -3.82 12.64 -16.51
C ILE A 377 -5.23 13.08 -16.13
N ASP A 378 -5.39 14.31 -15.64
CA ASP A 378 -6.73 14.84 -15.35
C ASP A 378 -7.59 14.81 -16.63
N GLY A 379 -8.81 14.26 -16.52
CA GLY A 379 -9.70 13.99 -17.65
C GLY A 379 -9.44 12.68 -18.42
N ALA A 380 -8.26 12.05 -18.30
CA ALA A 380 -7.95 10.75 -18.92
C ALA A 380 -7.30 9.79 -17.92
N PRO A 381 -8.10 9.18 -17.03
CA PRO A 381 -7.60 8.22 -16.05
C PRO A 381 -7.20 6.89 -16.70
N VAL A 382 -6.38 6.12 -15.98
CA VAL A 382 -6.15 4.70 -16.27
C VAL A 382 -7.01 3.87 -15.33
N SER A 383 -7.88 3.04 -15.90
CA SER A 383 -8.91 2.32 -15.17
C SER A 383 -8.71 0.81 -15.32
N TYR A 384 -8.49 0.10 -14.22
CA TYR A 384 -8.48 -1.37 -14.17
C TYR A 384 -9.84 -1.83 -13.66
N MET A 385 -10.64 -2.41 -14.55
CA MET A 385 -12.05 -2.67 -14.25
C MET A 385 -12.54 -4.03 -14.71
N ALA A 386 -13.49 -4.61 -13.97
CA ALA A 386 -14.21 -5.79 -14.41
C ALA A 386 -15.06 -5.49 -15.65
N TYR A 387 -14.96 -6.34 -16.67
CA TYR A 387 -15.75 -6.21 -17.88
C TYR A 387 -17.22 -6.58 -17.62
N ASN A 388 -18.18 -5.69 -17.90
CA ASN A 388 -19.62 -5.96 -17.78
C ASN A 388 -20.07 -6.54 -16.42
N ASN A 389 -19.43 -6.14 -15.32
CA ASN A 389 -19.66 -6.68 -13.97
C ASN A 389 -19.41 -8.21 -13.87
N GLU A 390 -18.58 -8.77 -14.75
CA GLU A 390 -18.07 -10.14 -14.60
C GLU A 390 -17.29 -10.26 -13.27
N GLN A 391 -17.33 -11.43 -12.63
CA GLN A 391 -16.59 -11.65 -11.38
C GLN A 391 -15.10 -11.87 -11.67
N VAL A 392 -14.27 -10.94 -11.20
CA VAL A 392 -12.81 -10.97 -11.36
C VAL A 392 -12.16 -11.18 -10.01
N ASN A 393 -11.52 -12.34 -9.82
CA ASN A 393 -10.87 -12.70 -8.56
C ASN A 393 -9.34 -12.57 -8.68
N ILE A 394 -8.76 -11.66 -7.91
CA ILE A 394 -7.32 -11.47 -7.76
C ILE A 394 -6.87 -12.24 -6.52
N TYR A 395 -6.21 -13.38 -6.72
CA TYR A 395 -5.79 -14.27 -5.65
C TYR A 395 -4.34 -14.04 -5.24
N GLY A 396 -4.15 -13.74 -3.96
CA GLY A 396 -2.84 -13.76 -3.28
C GLY A 396 -2.47 -15.10 -2.66
N GLY A 397 -3.37 -16.08 -2.76
CA GLY A 397 -3.26 -17.39 -2.14
C GLY A 397 -3.12 -18.49 -3.17
N VAL A 398 -2.77 -19.67 -2.69
CA VAL A 398 -2.67 -20.87 -3.52
C VAL A 398 -3.90 -21.74 -3.28
N LYS A 399 -4.54 -22.17 -4.38
CA LYS A 399 -5.57 -23.21 -4.33
C LYS A 399 -4.92 -24.56 -4.04
N VAL A 400 -5.37 -25.24 -2.99
CA VAL A 400 -4.81 -26.54 -2.59
C VAL A 400 -5.29 -27.62 -3.55
N ASP A 401 -4.35 -28.41 -4.08
CA ASP A 401 -4.70 -29.62 -4.83
C ASP A 401 -5.40 -30.62 -3.88
N PRO A 402 -6.61 -31.11 -4.21
CA PRO A 402 -7.34 -32.05 -3.36
C PRO A 402 -6.56 -33.30 -2.95
N SER A 403 -5.55 -33.70 -3.73
CA SER A 403 -4.68 -34.84 -3.41
C SER A 403 -3.73 -34.60 -2.21
N LEU A 404 -3.48 -33.33 -1.86
CA LEU A 404 -2.72 -32.96 -0.66
C LEU A 404 -3.56 -33.05 0.62
N VAL A 405 -4.89 -33.14 0.49
CA VAL A 405 -5.83 -33.20 1.60
C VAL A 405 -6.16 -34.66 1.89
N THR A 406 -5.67 -35.17 3.01
CA THR A 406 -5.79 -36.59 3.36
C THR A 406 -6.30 -36.79 4.77
N LYS A 407 -7.00 -37.90 5.00
CA LYS A 407 -7.41 -38.27 6.36
C LYS A 407 -6.18 -38.65 7.18
N VAL A 408 -6.12 -38.16 8.41
CA VAL A 408 -5.04 -38.54 9.33
C VAL A 408 -5.16 -40.01 9.69
N THR A 409 -4.09 -40.78 9.48
CA THR A 409 -4.03 -42.21 9.86
C THR A 409 -2.92 -42.52 10.87
N ASP A 410 -2.08 -41.54 11.21
CA ASP A 410 -1.02 -41.72 12.20
C ASP A 410 -1.62 -41.81 13.60
N GLN A 411 -1.51 -43.00 14.21
CA GLN A 411 -2.06 -43.25 15.54
C GLN A 411 -1.42 -42.37 16.62
N ALA A 412 -0.15 -41.98 16.47
CA ALA A 412 0.50 -41.09 17.43
C ALA A 412 -0.12 -39.68 17.44
N ILE A 413 -0.62 -39.22 16.29
CA ILE A 413 -1.36 -37.95 16.16
C ILE A 413 -2.77 -38.11 16.72
N LEU A 414 -3.51 -39.15 16.32
CA LEU A 414 -4.88 -39.40 16.76
C LEU A 414 -4.99 -39.67 18.28
N ASP A 415 -3.96 -40.27 18.87
CA ASP A 415 -3.91 -40.54 20.30
C ASP A 415 -3.80 -39.26 21.15
N ARG A 416 -3.32 -38.14 20.57
CA ARG A 416 -3.23 -36.83 21.25
C ARG A 416 -4.58 -36.14 21.46
N LEU A 417 -5.55 -36.34 20.56
CA LEU A 417 -6.86 -35.67 20.65
C LEU A 417 -7.59 -36.02 21.96
N ILE A 418 -8.04 -35.03 22.71
CA ILE A 418 -8.82 -35.28 23.93
C ILE A 418 -10.21 -35.83 23.57
N ASP A 419 -10.89 -35.19 22.62
CA ASP A 419 -12.14 -35.71 22.08
C ASP A 419 -11.85 -36.79 21.03
N LYS A 420 -12.15 -38.05 21.39
CA LYS A 420 -11.91 -39.19 20.50
C LYS A 420 -12.89 -39.26 19.32
N SER A 421 -14.00 -38.50 19.34
CA SER A 421 -14.88 -38.40 18.18
C SER A 421 -14.27 -37.57 17.04
N ALA A 422 -13.41 -36.60 17.36
CA ALA A 422 -12.68 -35.81 16.36
C ALA A 422 -11.65 -36.65 15.58
N ALA A 423 -11.13 -37.73 16.15
CA ALA A 423 -10.16 -38.61 15.49
C ALA A 423 -10.67 -39.21 14.17
N ASP A 424 -11.97 -39.50 14.08
CA ASP A 424 -12.57 -40.04 12.86
C ASP A 424 -12.78 -38.98 11.77
N LYS A 425 -12.68 -37.69 12.13
CA LYS A 425 -12.93 -36.53 11.26
C LYS A 425 -11.66 -35.78 10.89
N LEU A 426 -10.58 -35.95 11.64
CA LEU A 426 -9.34 -35.20 11.47
C LEU A 426 -8.72 -35.42 10.07
N MET A 427 -8.52 -34.29 9.38
CA MET A 427 -7.88 -34.20 8.09
C MET A 427 -6.52 -33.51 8.22
N GLN A 428 -5.66 -33.67 7.23
CA GLN A 428 -4.38 -32.97 7.13
C GLN A 428 -4.13 -32.44 5.72
N ILE A 429 -3.37 -31.34 5.64
CA ILE A 429 -2.84 -30.75 4.41
C ILE A 429 -1.32 -30.69 4.53
N ASP A 430 -0.62 -31.29 3.56
CA ASP A 430 0.84 -31.15 3.43
C ASP A 430 1.17 -29.87 2.65
N LEU A 431 1.78 -28.90 3.32
CA LEU A 431 2.17 -27.61 2.74
C LEU A 431 3.63 -27.58 2.29
N SER A 432 4.39 -28.67 2.45
CA SER A 432 5.83 -28.69 2.16
C SER A 432 6.18 -28.43 0.68
N GLY A 433 5.27 -28.76 -0.23
CA GLY A 433 5.40 -28.45 -1.66
C GLY A 433 4.95 -27.04 -2.06
N LEU A 434 4.29 -26.30 -1.15
CA LEU A 434 3.77 -24.96 -1.38
C LEU A 434 4.63 -23.87 -0.71
N PHE A 435 5.28 -24.21 0.41
CA PHE A 435 6.06 -23.27 1.21
C PHE A 435 7.43 -23.87 1.59
N ASP A 436 8.50 -23.10 1.37
CA ASP A 436 9.84 -23.44 1.86
C ASP A 436 9.90 -23.44 3.39
N SER A 437 9.18 -22.50 4.02
CA SER A 437 8.96 -22.39 5.46
C SER A 437 7.59 -21.76 5.71
N ILE A 438 6.92 -22.17 6.79
CA ILE A 438 5.73 -21.47 7.28
C ILE A 438 6.20 -20.48 8.35
N PRO A 439 5.80 -19.20 8.28
CA PRO A 439 6.08 -18.25 9.35
C PRO A 439 5.50 -18.76 10.67
N SER A 440 5.91 -18.18 11.79
CA SER A 440 5.28 -18.52 13.06
C SER A 440 3.77 -18.30 12.97
N VAL A 441 2.98 -19.14 13.64
CA VAL A 441 1.53 -18.87 13.87
C VAL A 441 1.32 -17.61 14.72
N TYR A 442 2.41 -17.03 15.20
CA TYR A 442 2.51 -15.84 16.00
C TYR A 442 2.84 -14.60 15.18
N ALA A 443 2.16 -13.50 15.46
CA ALA A 443 2.60 -12.17 15.11
C ALA A 443 2.55 -11.29 16.38
N TYR A 444 3.71 -10.98 16.98
CA TYR A 444 3.74 -9.91 17.97
C TYR A 444 3.40 -8.58 17.29
N GLY A 445 2.91 -7.62 18.08
CA GLY A 445 2.53 -6.27 17.64
C GLY A 445 3.43 -5.70 16.54
N ASN A 446 2.80 -5.27 15.43
CA ASN A 446 3.45 -4.62 14.28
C ASN A 446 4.85 -5.19 13.97
N THR A 447 4.94 -6.45 13.54
CA THR A 447 6.15 -6.85 12.81
C THR A 447 6.23 -5.96 11.57
N SER A 448 7.28 -5.15 11.48
CA SER A 448 7.58 -4.40 10.24
C SER A 448 8.08 -5.33 9.14
N ASP A 449 8.48 -6.56 9.50
CA ASP A 449 8.81 -7.61 8.57
C ASP A 449 7.53 -8.29 8.06
N ASN A 450 7.24 -8.06 6.78
CA ASN A 450 6.13 -8.67 6.07
C ASN A 450 6.23 -10.21 6.03
N SER A 451 7.42 -10.79 6.14
CA SER A 451 7.63 -12.24 6.06
C SER A 451 7.11 -13.02 7.27
N ASP A 452 6.84 -12.34 8.39
CA ASP A 452 6.34 -12.93 9.63
C ASP A 452 4.80 -12.99 9.72
N LYS A 453 4.07 -12.42 8.76
CA LYS A 453 2.58 -12.44 8.77
C LYS A 453 2.05 -13.87 8.74
N PRO A 454 1.05 -14.25 9.55
CA PRO A 454 0.63 -15.65 9.66
C PRO A 454 0.03 -16.18 8.36
N VAL A 455 0.16 -17.50 8.15
CA VAL A 455 -0.53 -18.23 7.08
C VAL A 455 -1.93 -18.57 7.56
N THR A 456 -2.93 -18.35 6.71
CA THR A 456 -4.32 -18.73 6.97
C THR A 456 -4.78 -19.75 5.92
N VAL A 457 -5.43 -20.81 6.37
CA VAL A 457 -6.12 -21.77 5.51
C VAL A 457 -7.60 -21.44 5.50
N TYR A 458 -8.20 -21.45 4.31
CA TYR A 458 -9.60 -21.16 4.09
C TYR A 458 -10.29 -22.38 3.50
N ILE A 459 -11.49 -22.70 3.98
CA ILE A 459 -12.35 -23.76 3.44
C ILE A 459 -13.71 -23.15 3.14
N ALA A 460 -14.15 -23.23 1.88
CA ALA A 460 -15.40 -22.62 1.42
C ALA A 460 -15.51 -21.13 1.79
N GLY A 461 -14.40 -20.40 1.66
CA GLY A 461 -14.31 -18.98 2.05
C GLY A 461 -14.18 -18.71 3.55
N ASN A 462 -14.30 -19.70 4.43
CA ASN A 462 -14.17 -19.49 5.87
C ASN A 462 -12.72 -19.75 6.33
N PRO A 463 -12.09 -18.83 7.09
CA PRO A 463 -10.79 -19.08 7.68
C PRO A 463 -10.89 -20.18 8.76
N LEU A 464 -9.91 -21.08 8.80
CA LEU A 464 -9.79 -22.02 9.90
C LEU A 464 -9.24 -21.34 11.15
N ASP A 465 -9.98 -21.47 12.24
CA ASP A 465 -9.55 -21.03 13.55
C ASP A 465 -8.41 -21.91 14.07
N ARG A 466 -7.52 -21.31 14.87
CA ARG A 466 -6.57 -22.10 15.64
C ARG A 466 -7.35 -22.82 16.74
N SER A 467 -7.17 -24.14 16.87
CA SER A 467 -7.74 -24.88 17.99
C SER A 467 -7.29 -24.25 19.30
N ARG A 468 -8.26 -24.05 20.19
CA ARG A 468 -8.07 -23.29 21.43
C ARG A 468 -8.83 -23.91 22.57
N TRP A 469 -8.34 -23.70 23.77
CA TRP A 469 -9.10 -23.97 24.97
C TRP A 469 -9.12 -22.75 25.89
N PRO A 470 -10.30 -22.32 26.35
CA PRO A 470 -11.64 -22.80 25.98
C PRO A 470 -12.03 -22.48 24.53
N ASN A 471 -12.97 -23.26 23.97
CA ASN A 471 -13.51 -23.03 22.63
C ASN A 471 -14.17 -21.64 22.54
N SER A 472 -14.00 -21.00 21.38
CA SER A 472 -14.69 -19.75 21.03
C SER A 472 -16.21 -19.91 21.10
N GLY A 473 -16.94 -18.86 21.48
CA GLY A 473 -18.41 -18.86 21.54
C GLY A 473 -19.02 -19.66 22.70
N SER A 474 -18.22 -20.31 23.54
CA SER A 474 -18.70 -20.94 24.77
C SER A 474 -19.07 -19.90 25.84
N ASP A 475 -19.90 -20.29 26.83
CA ASP A 475 -20.24 -19.43 27.98
C ASP A 475 -19.02 -19.01 28.81
N SER A 476 -17.86 -19.66 28.62
CA SER A 476 -16.60 -19.41 29.32
C SER A 476 -15.43 -19.42 28.34
N GLU A 477 -15.54 -18.63 27.26
CA GLU A 477 -14.55 -18.61 26.18
C GLU A 477 -13.16 -18.06 26.59
N TYR A 478 -13.07 -17.38 27.73
CA TYR A 478 -11.81 -16.97 28.37
C TYR A 478 -11.66 -17.64 29.74
N LEU A 479 -10.42 -18.00 30.06
CA LEU A 479 -9.98 -18.33 31.41
C LEU A 479 -9.62 -17.06 32.16
N LEU A 480 -9.51 -17.19 33.48
CA LEU A 480 -8.92 -16.17 34.34
C LEU A 480 -7.61 -16.67 34.92
N THR A 481 -6.57 -15.84 34.87
CA THR A 481 -5.34 -16.12 35.63
C THR A 481 -5.67 -16.15 37.13
N ALA A 482 -4.95 -16.95 37.91
CA ALA A 482 -5.09 -16.86 39.36
C ALA A 482 -4.63 -15.48 39.85
N ASP A 483 -5.03 -15.09 41.06
CA ASP A 483 -4.66 -13.79 41.65
C ASP A 483 -3.14 -13.58 41.83
N LYS A 484 -2.35 -14.65 41.72
CA LYS A 484 -0.90 -14.67 41.89
C LYS A 484 -0.17 -14.71 40.54
N VAL A 485 0.82 -13.84 40.41
CA VAL A 485 1.82 -13.81 39.32
C VAL A 485 3.18 -13.56 39.97
N ASP A 486 4.21 -14.29 39.56
CA ASP A 486 5.60 -14.03 39.98
C ASP A 486 6.39 -13.45 38.79
N ALA A 487 7.01 -12.29 38.97
CA ALA A 487 7.93 -11.69 37.99
C ALA A 487 9.38 -12.06 38.33
N HIS A 488 10.21 -12.25 37.30
CA HIS A 488 11.62 -12.66 37.44
C HIS A 488 12.59 -11.54 37.04
N ASP A 489 13.84 -11.64 37.49
CA ASP A 489 14.89 -10.64 37.23
C ASP A 489 15.25 -10.50 35.74
N ASP A 490 14.96 -11.52 34.92
CA ASP A 490 15.15 -11.51 33.46
C ASP A 490 13.92 -10.96 32.70
N GLY A 491 12.92 -10.48 33.44
CA GLY A 491 11.68 -9.92 32.95
C GLY A 491 10.56 -10.95 32.78
N SER A 492 10.84 -12.25 32.72
CA SER A 492 9.83 -13.28 32.50
C SER A 492 8.78 -13.33 33.62
N PHE A 493 7.62 -13.92 33.32
CA PHE A 493 6.51 -14.05 34.28
C PHE A 493 6.10 -15.51 34.44
N THR A 494 5.96 -15.95 35.69
CA THR A 494 5.23 -17.17 36.05
C THR A 494 3.79 -16.82 36.38
N ILE A 495 2.87 -17.34 35.56
CA ILE A 495 1.43 -17.16 35.69
C ILE A 495 0.83 -18.45 36.24
N TYR A 496 -0.01 -18.31 37.27
CA TYR A 496 -0.71 -19.44 37.90
C TYR A 496 -2.12 -19.56 37.35
N TYR A 497 -2.60 -20.79 37.20
CA TYR A 497 -3.95 -21.11 36.74
C TYR A 497 -4.73 -21.91 37.79
N ASP A 498 -6.05 -21.93 37.64
CA ASP A 498 -6.97 -22.53 38.62
C ASP A 498 -7.12 -24.06 38.48
N ASP A 499 -7.96 -24.65 39.33
CA ASP A 499 -8.21 -26.09 39.32
C ASP A 499 -8.93 -26.55 38.05
N ALA A 500 -9.80 -25.73 37.46
CA ALA A 500 -10.51 -26.06 36.23
C ALA A 500 -9.54 -26.16 35.04
N ALA A 501 -8.63 -25.19 34.91
CA ALA A 501 -7.52 -25.24 33.97
C ALA A 501 -6.61 -26.45 34.24
N ALA A 502 -6.26 -26.72 35.50
CA ALA A 502 -5.44 -27.88 35.86
C ALA A 502 -6.06 -29.22 35.43
N GLU A 503 -7.39 -29.38 35.59
CA GLU A 503 -8.11 -30.58 35.16
C GLU A 503 -8.10 -30.78 33.64
N ARG A 504 -8.13 -29.70 32.84
CA ARG A 504 -8.00 -29.80 31.38
C ARG A 504 -6.55 -30.07 30.97
N ILE A 505 -5.60 -29.26 31.47
CA ILE A 505 -4.16 -29.36 31.16
C ILE A 505 -3.58 -30.74 31.50
N ALA A 506 -4.11 -31.41 32.54
CA ALA A 506 -3.70 -32.77 32.88
C ALA A 506 -3.98 -33.80 31.77
N LYS A 507 -4.88 -33.50 30.83
CA LYS A 507 -5.22 -34.36 29.69
C LYS A 507 -4.34 -34.11 28.46
N TRP A 508 -3.63 -32.97 28.40
CA TRP A 508 -2.71 -32.68 27.30
C TRP A 508 -1.53 -33.64 27.31
N SER A 509 -1.21 -34.13 26.13
CA SER A 509 -0.03 -34.92 25.81
C SER A 509 1.26 -34.18 26.16
N ASP A 510 2.34 -34.93 26.36
CA ASP A 510 3.64 -34.35 26.72
C ASP A 510 4.19 -33.42 25.61
N GLY A 511 3.84 -33.66 24.35
CA GLY A 511 4.20 -32.84 23.20
C GLY A 511 3.32 -31.61 22.96
N ALA A 512 2.35 -31.34 23.85
CA ALA A 512 1.52 -30.14 23.73
C ALA A 512 2.34 -28.84 23.92
N LEU A 513 3.41 -28.88 24.72
CA LEU A 513 4.25 -27.71 25.00
C LEU A 513 5.10 -27.25 23.80
N ASP A 514 5.38 -28.14 22.85
CA ASP A 514 6.28 -27.85 21.72
C ASP A 514 5.83 -26.62 20.93
N ASP A 515 4.52 -26.39 20.81
CA ASP A 515 3.88 -25.27 20.12
C ASP A 515 2.73 -24.63 20.92
N LEU A 516 2.79 -24.65 22.25
CA LEU A 516 1.73 -24.08 23.10
C LEU A 516 1.81 -22.55 23.13
N HIS A 517 0.71 -21.89 22.74
CA HIS A 517 0.58 -20.44 22.81
C HIS A 517 -0.57 -20.00 23.74
N ILE A 518 -0.51 -18.75 24.19
CA ILE A 518 -1.61 -18.05 24.82
C ILE A 518 -1.93 -16.76 24.09
N PHE A 519 -3.21 -16.38 24.09
CA PHE A 519 -3.69 -15.03 23.83
C PHE A 519 -4.24 -14.48 25.14
N GLY A 520 -3.94 -13.23 25.51
CA GLY A 520 -4.49 -12.67 26.73
C GLY A 520 -4.46 -11.15 26.85
N PHE A 521 -5.43 -10.64 27.59
CA PHE A 521 -5.44 -9.29 28.16
C PHE A 521 -4.74 -9.37 29.52
N LEU A 522 -3.41 -9.44 29.52
CA LEU A 522 -2.63 -9.85 30.71
C LEU A 522 -2.33 -8.71 31.71
N SER A 523 -2.47 -7.46 31.27
CA SER A 523 -2.28 -6.28 32.12
C SER A 523 -3.54 -5.41 32.14
N TRP A 524 -4.00 -4.97 30.96
CA TRP A 524 -5.14 -4.07 30.80
C TRP A 524 -6.11 -4.62 29.73
N ASP A 525 -7.41 -4.44 29.91
CA ASP A 525 -8.42 -4.93 28.93
C ASP A 525 -8.47 -4.16 27.61
N TRP A 526 -7.79 -3.02 27.51
CA TRP A 526 -7.62 -2.26 26.25
C TRP A 526 -6.42 -2.74 25.43
N TYR A 527 -5.62 -3.69 25.94
CA TYR A 527 -4.46 -4.23 25.24
C TYR A 527 -4.31 -5.73 25.45
N ASN A 528 -4.24 -6.47 24.35
CA ASN A 528 -3.94 -7.90 24.38
C ASN A 528 -2.64 -8.21 23.66
N GLU A 529 -2.10 -9.36 24.01
CA GLU A 529 -0.89 -9.91 23.42
C GLU A 529 -0.99 -11.43 23.35
N ASP A 530 -0.16 -11.98 22.48
CA ASP A 530 0.05 -13.41 22.35
C ASP A 530 1.44 -13.80 22.86
N TYR A 531 1.60 -15.01 23.37
CA TYR A 531 2.90 -15.54 23.81
C TYR A 531 3.04 -17.02 23.53
N LYS A 532 4.22 -17.45 23.06
CA LYS A 532 4.62 -18.86 23.18
C LYS A 532 4.99 -19.15 24.63
N ILE A 533 4.41 -20.19 25.21
CA ILE A 533 4.75 -20.60 26.58
C ILE A 533 6.16 -21.21 26.60
N MET A 534 6.99 -20.76 27.53
CA MET A 534 8.38 -21.23 27.70
C MET A 534 8.47 -22.52 28.52
N SER A 535 7.65 -22.62 29.56
CA SER A 535 7.61 -23.77 30.45
C SER A 535 6.22 -23.95 31.05
N LEU A 536 5.83 -25.19 31.35
CA LEU A 536 4.56 -25.55 31.99
C LEU A 536 4.83 -26.52 33.16
N ASP A 537 4.47 -26.11 34.38
CA ASP A 537 4.55 -26.94 35.58
C ASP A 537 3.13 -27.36 36.02
N LYS A 538 2.74 -28.59 35.63
CA LYS A 538 1.46 -29.20 35.99
C LYS A 538 1.28 -29.38 37.50
N SER A 539 2.37 -29.50 38.27
CA SER A 539 2.32 -29.67 39.74
C SER A 539 2.16 -28.33 40.46
N ALA A 540 2.89 -27.31 40.02
CA ALA A 540 2.77 -25.96 40.56
C ALA A 540 1.52 -25.22 40.04
N LYS A 541 0.88 -25.75 38.99
CA LYS A 541 -0.24 -25.15 38.27
C LYS A 541 0.13 -23.79 37.69
N SER A 542 1.25 -23.76 36.98
CA SER A 542 1.79 -22.53 36.43
C SER A 542 2.43 -22.73 35.07
N PHE A 543 2.48 -21.67 34.28
CA PHE A 543 3.27 -21.59 33.07
C PHE A 543 4.09 -20.30 33.05
N GLU A 544 5.10 -20.27 32.19
CA GLU A 544 6.04 -19.16 32.08
C GLU A 544 5.97 -18.52 30.70
N ILE A 545 5.93 -17.18 30.65
CA ILE A 545 5.92 -16.38 29.43
C ILE A 545 7.12 -15.41 29.42
N PRO A 546 7.61 -14.97 28.23
CA PRO A 546 8.72 -14.04 28.14
C PRO A 546 8.35 -12.65 28.70
N GLY A 547 9.38 -11.86 28.99
CA GLY A 547 9.28 -10.66 29.84
C GLY A 547 9.02 -9.31 29.18
N ALA A 548 8.58 -9.25 27.93
CA ALA A 548 8.34 -8.00 27.23
C ALA A 548 6.83 -7.81 27.01
N ILE A 549 6.17 -7.11 27.94
CA ILE A 549 4.77 -6.67 27.81
C ILE A 549 4.78 -5.20 27.39
N SER A 550 4.13 -4.87 26.27
CA SER A 550 4.26 -3.56 25.63
C SER A 550 3.75 -2.38 26.46
N TYR A 551 2.85 -2.61 27.42
CA TYR A 551 2.15 -1.54 28.15
C TYR A 551 2.15 -1.67 29.70
N GLY A 552 3.15 -2.34 30.30
CA GLY A 552 3.26 -2.33 31.76
C GLY A 552 4.44 -3.05 32.39
N GLU A 553 4.70 -2.72 33.67
CA GLU A 553 5.66 -3.40 34.56
C GLU A 553 5.06 -4.66 35.23
N ALA A 554 3.82 -5.08 34.92
CA ALA A 554 3.20 -6.25 35.57
C ALA A 554 2.10 -6.94 34.73
N VAL A 555 2.22 -8.26 34.56
CA VAL A 555 1.04 -9.14 34.43
C VAL A 555 0.31 -9.12 35.77
N THR A 556 -1.01 -8.99 35.75
CA THR A 556 -1.80 -9.07 36.98
C THR A 556 -2.64 -10.35 37.06
N GLY A 557 -3.07 -10.68 38.27
CA GLY A 557 -3.95 -11.81 38.51
C GLY A 557 -5.41 -11.51 38.17
N SER A 558 -6.22 -12.54 37.99
CA SER A 558 -7.60 -12.44 37.53
C SER A 558 -7.73 -11.77 36.16
N GLN A 559 -6.90 -12.17 35.19
CA GLN A 559 -6.84 -11.60 33.83
C GLN A 559 -7.32 -12.60 32.76
N ARG A 560 -7.95 -12.09 31.69
CA ARG A 560 -8.54 -12.94 30.62
C ARG A 560 -7.47 -13.50 29.70
N TYR A 561 -7.49 -14.82 29.47
CA TYR A 561 -6.61 -15.48 28.50
C TYR A 561 -7.21 -16.80 27.98
N TYR A 562 -6.67 -17.32 26.88
CA TYR A 562 -6.92 -18.69 26.42
C TYR A 562 -5.65 -19.29 25.82
N TYR A 563 -5.59 -20.61 25.73
CA TYR A 563 -4.50 -21.33 25.06
C TYR A 563 -4.89 -21.63 23.62
N PHE A 564 -3.94 -21.60 22.68
CA PHE A 564 -4.24 -21.90 21.28
C PHE A 564 -3.09 -22.59 20.53
N ASN A 565 -3.40 -23.03 19.31
CA ASN A 565 -2.58 -23.86 18.43
C ASN A 565 -2.27 -25.24 19.04
N LEU A 566 -3.30 -25.89 19.58
CA LEU A 566 -3.19 -27.16 20.29
C LEU A 566 -3.81 -28.30 19.50
N LEU A 567 -3.00 -29.22 18.97
CA LEU A 567 -3.52 -30.43 18.32
C LEU A 567 -4.49 -31.21 19.24
N ASP A 568 -4.13 -31.34 20.51
CA ASP A 568 -4.87 -32.06 21.54
C ASP A 568 -6.31 -31.53 21.76
N GLU A 569 -6.53 -30.26 21.43
CA GLU A 569 -7.78 -29.51 21.61
C GLU A 569 -8.57 -29.33 20.30
N ILE A 570 -8.20 -30.00 19.19
CA ILE A 570 -9.09 -30.04 18.02
C ILE A 570 -10.31 -30.90 18.38
N ASP A 571 -11.46 -30.27 18.57
CA ASP A 571 -12.68 -30.98 18.99
C ASP A 571 -13.98 -30.52 18.31
N GLN A 572 -13.97 -29.45 17.52
CA GLN A 572 -15.13 -28.97 16.76
C GLN A 572 -14.79 -28.58 15.32
N PRO A 573 -15.78 -28.62 14.39
CA PRO A 573 -15.59 -28.15 13.03
C PRO A 573 -15.06 -26.71 12.94
N GLY A 574 -14.20 -26.45 11.96
CA GLY A 574 -13.56 -25.15 11.73
C GLY A 574 -12.21 -24.98 12.44
N GLU A 575 -11.87 -25.86 13.38
CA GLU A 575 -10.60 -25.77 14.11
C GLU A 575 -9.42 -26.42 13.38
N SER A 576 -8.24 -25.90 13.65
CA SER A 576 -7.00 -26.42 13.11
C SER A 576 -5.76 -26.18 13.97
N TYR A 577 -4.78 -27.04 13.81
CA TYR A 577 -3.43 -26.93 14.35
C TYR A 577 -2.45 -26.83 13.19
N ILE A 578 -1.56 -25.83 13.21
CA ILE A 578 -0.47 -25.71 12.23
C ILE A 578 0.84 -26.14 12.91
N ASP A 579 1.42 -27.20 12.39
CA ASP A 579 2.77 -27.63 12.71
C ASP A 579 3.73 -26.94 11.73
N CYS A 580 4.28 -25.79 12.11
CA CYS A 580 5.16 -25.00 11.24
C CYS A 580 6.47 -25.74 10.90
N GLU A 581 6.99 -26.57 11.81
CA GLU A 581 8.22 -27.33 11.60
C GLU A 581 8.02 -28.42 10.53
N LYS A 582 6.93 -29.18 10.63
CA LYS A 582 6.60 -30.22 9.64
C LYS A 582 5.90 -29.67 8.40
N ARG A 583 5.41 -28.43 8.45
CA ARG A 583 4.60 -27.78 7.42
C ARG A 583 3.31 -28.54 7.11
N ILE A 584 2.61 -28.96 8.16
CA ILE A 584 1.35 -29.69 8.07
C ILE A 584 0.26 -28.91 8.81
N VAL A 585 -0.90 -28.78 8.17
CA VAL A 585 -2.11 -28.29 8.83
C VAL A 585 -3.01 -29.47 9.15
N TYR A 586 -3.32 -29.67 10.42
CA TYR A 586 -4.33 -30.63 10.87
C TYR A 586 -5.62 -29.87 11.13
N PHE A 587 -6.76 -30.34 10.63
CA PHE A 587 -8.02 -29.62 10.77
C PHE A 587 -9.23 -30.53 10.91
N TYR A 588 -10.26 -30.03 11.58
CA TYR A 588 -11.58 -30.64 11.66
C TYR A 588 -12.50 -29.91 10.68
N PRO A 589 -12.87 -30.52 9.54
CA PRO A 589 -13.82 -29.91 8.61
C PRO A 589 -15.28 -30.05 9.05
N ASP A 590 -16.13 -29.15 8.54
CA ASP A 590 -17.57 -29.38 8.52
C ASP A 590 -17.94 -30.66 7.76
N ASP A 591 -19.10 -31.25 8.08
CA ASP A 591 -19.53 -32.54 7.51
C ASP A 591 -19.68 -32.53 5.98
N ASP A 592 -19.93 -31.37 5.39
CA ASP A 592 -20.18 -31.14 3.96
C ASP A 592 -19.14 -30.23 3.28
N TYR A 593 -17.94 -30.10 3.86
CA TYR A 593 -16.87 -29.30 3.25
C TYR A 593 -16.47 -29.78 1.85
N ASP A 594 -16.19 -28.82 0.96
CA ASP A 594 -15.67 -29.10 -0.39
C ASP A 594 -14.14 -29.10 -0.40
N VAL A 595 -13.54 -30.26 -0.64
CA VAL A 595 -12.09 -30.42 -0.78
C VAL A 595 -11.51 -29.64 -1.98
N ASN A 596 -12.35 -29.25 -2.94
CA ASN A 596 -11.94 -28.47 -4.11
C ASN A 596 -11.95 -26.95 -3.85
N ASP A 597 -12.38 -26.51 -2.66
CA ASP A 597 -12.52 -25.11 -2.28
C ASP A 597 -11.69 -24.78 -1.04
N ILE A 598 -10.40 -25.11 -1.12
CA ILE A 598 -9.42 -24.88 -0.07
C ILE A 598 -8.32 -23.97 -0.60
N TYR A 599 -8.07 -22.87 0.11
CA TYR A 599 -7.01 -21.90 -0.20
C TYR A 599 -6.07 -21.71 0.97
N VAL A 600 -4.82 -21.41 0.66
CA VAL A 600 -3.81 -21.03 1.67
C VAL A 600 -3.21 -19.69 1.27
N SER A 601 -3.23 -18.71 2.19
CA SER A 601 -2.69 -17.38 1.91
C SER A 601 -1.17 -17.42 1.69
N ASN A 602 -0.66 -16.66 0.71
CA ASN A 602 0.74 -16.74 0.30
C ASN A 602 1.47 -15.37 0.17
N VAL A 603 0.94 -14.45 -0.65
CA VAL A 603 1.61 -13.16 -0.94
C VAL A 603 1.70 -12.29 0.31
N ALA A 604 2.92 -12.00 0.78
CA ALA A 604 3.19 -11.32 2.06
C ALA A 604 3.17 -9.78 2.01
N ASP A 605 3.41 -9.18 0.84
CA ASP A 605 3.47 -7.73 0.66
C ASP A 605 2.10 -7.10 0.37
N SER A 606 1.77 -6.85 -0.90
CA SER A 606 0.45 -6.42 -1.36
C SER A 606 0.13 -7.10 -2.68
N LEU A 607 -1.15 -7.19 -3.05
CA LEU A 607 -1.50 -7.66 -4.41
C LEU A 607 -1.22 -6.55 -5.41
N PHE A 608 -1.82 -5.38 -5.18
CA PHE A 608 -1.52 -4.17 -5.95
C PHE A 608 -0.77 -3.17 -5.07
N LYS A 609 0.32 -2.61 -5.61
CA LYS A 609 1.17 -1.65 -4.91
C LYS A 609 1.42 -0.43 -5.77
N PHE A 610 0.94 0.73 -5.33
CA PHE A 610 1.06 2.01 -6.04
C PHE A 610 2.11 2.91 -5.37
N THR A 611 2.93 3.60 -6.15
CA THR A 611 3.93 4.55 -5.65
C THR A 611 4.00 5.78 -6.54
N GLY A 612 3.59 6.93 -6.01
CA GLY A 612 3.64 8.20 -6.75
C GLY A 612 2.72 8.24 -7.97
N THR A 613 1.60 7.51 -7.94
CA THR A 613 0.67 7.39 -9.08
C THR A 613 -0.46 8.39 -9.00
N SER A 614 -0.92 8.88 -10.15
CA SER A 614 -2.10 9.75 -10.22
C SER A 614 -3.14 9.33 -11.26
N ASN A 615 -4.38 9.75 -11.05
CA ASN A 615 -5.51 9.53 -11.97
C ASN A 615 -5.75 8.05 -12.29
N ILE A 616 -5.79 7.20 -11.25
CA ILE A 616 -6.02 5.76 -11.37
C ILE A 616 -7.39 5.39 -10.80
N ILE A 617 -8.09 4.49 -11.49
CA ILE A 617 -9.35 3.92 -11.04
C ILE A 617 -9.21 2.39 -10.97
N ILE A 618 -9.55 1.81 -9.82
CA ILE A 618 -9.71 0.36 -9.63
C ILE A 618 -11.18 0.09 -9.37
N ASP A 619 -11.83 -0.70 -10.24
CA ASP A 619 -13.28 -0.85 -10.25
C ASP A 619 -13.75 -2.31 -10.37
N GLY A 620 -14.55 -2.79 -9.43
CA GLY A 620 -15.25 -4.06 -9.57
C GLY A 620 -14.38 -5.31 -9.41
N LEU A 621 -13.23 -5.21 -8.72
CA LEU A 621 -12.29 -6.33 -8.55
C LEU A 621 -12.42 -6.96 -7.15
N ASN A 622 -12.28 -8.29 -7.08
CA ASN A 622 -12.25 -9.02 -5.81
C ASN A 622 -10.81 -9.35 -5.44
N PHE A 623 -10.31 -8.89 -4.29
CA PHE A 623 -8.98 -9.19 -3.79
C PHE A 623 -9.07 -10.19 -2.64
N LEU A 624 -8.50 -11.38 -2.81
CA LEU A 624 -8.78 -12.53 -1.94
C LEU A 624 -7.51 -13.31 -1.56
N TYR A 625 -7.52 -13.91 -0.37
CA TYR A 625 -6.56 -14.91 0.14
C TYR A 625 -5.09 -14.45 0.21
N THR A 626 -4.82 -13.22 0.58
CA THR A 626 -3.44 -12.68 0.69
C THR A 626 -2.92 -12.68 2.13
N ARG A 627 -1.60 -12.75 2.34
CA ARG A 627 -0.99 -12.53 3.67
C ARG A 627 -0.82 -11.05 3.97
N GLY A 628 -0.54 -10.26 2.94
CA GLY A 628 -0.32 -8.83 3.00
C GLY A 628 -1.60 -8.00 2.97
N ASN A 629 -1.46 -6.69 2.71
CA ASN A 629 -2.62 -5.87 2.36
C ASN A 629 -3.13 -6.33 0.98
N ALA A 630 -4.41 -6.11 0.65
CA ALA A 630 -4.83 -6.32 -0.73
C ALA A 630 -4.28 -5.21 -1.63
N VAL A 631 -4.51 -3.95 -1.23
CA VAL A 631 -4.08 -2.77 -1.98
C VAL A 631 -3.23 -1.87 -1.07
N SER A 632 -2.03 -1.50 -1.51
CA SER A 632 -1.24 -0.46 -0.86
C SER A 632 -0.89 0.65 -1.84
N GLY A 633 -0.86 1.89 -1.37
CA GLY A 633 -0.49 3.04 -2.20
C GLY A 633 0.15 4.14 -1.38
N ASP A 634 1.23 4.72 -1.92
CA ASP A 634 1.88 5.88 -1.34
C ASP A 634 1.97 7.03 -2.33
N SER A 635 1.82 8.26 -1.83
CA SER A 635 1.91 9.49 -2.63
C SER A 635 0.92 9.51 -3.81
N LEU A 636 -0.31 9.07 -3.55
CA LEU A 636 -1.39 9.02 -4.53
C LEU A 636 -2.00 10.42 -4.79
N SER A 637 -2.52 10.63 -5.99
CA SER A 637 -3.35 11.80 -6.31
C SER A 637 -4.49 11.43 -7.23
N ASN A 638 -5.73 11.81 -6.90
CA ASN A 638 -6.93 11.45 -7.67
C ASN A 638 -7.02 9.94 -7.94
N PHE A 639 -7.07 9.15 -6.86
CA PHE A 639 -7.10 7.69 -6.90
C PHE A 639 -8.45 7.18 -6.42
N LYS A 640 -9.06 6.25 -7.16
CA LYS A 640 -10.35 5.65 -6.81
C LYS A 640 -10.23 4.15 -6.64
N LEU A 641 -10.65 3.65 -5.48
CA LEU A 641 -10.91 2.24 -5.22
C LEU A 641 -12.42 2.07 -5.04
N GLN A 642 -13.09 1.47 -6.02
CA GLN A 642 -14.55 1.44 -6.05
C GLN A 642 -15.14 0.08 -6.43
N ASN A 643 -16.32 -0.24 -5.89
CA ASN A 643 -17.04 -1.49 -6.18
C ASN A 643 -16.22 -2.77 -5.95
N CYS A 644 -15.19 -2.72 -5.11
CA CYS A 644 -14.30 -3.85 -4.89
C CYS A 644 -14.74 -4.67 -3.68
N THR A 645 -14.56 -5.98 -3.75
CA THR A 645 -14.58 -6.84 -2.57
C THR A 645 -13.15 -7.09 -2.12
N ILE A 646 -12.85 -6.84 -0.85
CA ILE A 646 -11.55 -7.15 -0.27
C ILE A 646 -11.78 -8.07 0.92
N ALA A 647 -11.31 -9.31 0.81
CA ALA A 647 -11.51 -10.27 1.89
C ALA A 647 -10.37 -11.26 2.04
N HIS A 648 -10.40 -11.98 3.16
CA HIS A 648 -9.47 -13.08 3.43
C HIS A 648 -8.01 -12.62 3.42
N THR A 649 -7.74 -11.47 4.05
CA THR A 649 -6.38 -10.92 4.16
C THR A 649 -5.79 -11.26 5.53
N SER A 650 -4.48 -11.50 5.59
CA SER A 650 -3.75 -11.66 6.87
C SER A 650 -3.18 -10.33 7.40
N SER A 651 -3.60 -9.20 6.81
CA SER A 651 -3.24 -7.84 7.18
C SER A 651 -4.44 -6.89 7.04
N ASN A 652 -4.26 -5.63 6.62
CA ASN A 652 -5.39 -4.74 6.35
C ASN A 652 -6.06 -5.08 5.01
N GLY A 653 -7.25 -4.55 4.75
CA GLY A 653 -7.83 -4.53 3.42
C GLY A 653 -7.02 -3.61 2.49
N ALA A 654 -6.93 -2.33 2.83
CA ALA A 654 -6.15 -1.34 2.08
C ALA A 654 -5.33 -0.41 2.99
N SER A 655 -4.18 0.07 2.49
CA SER A 655 -3.33 1.06 3.16
C SER A 655 -2.87 2.11 2.16
N LEU A 656 -3.41 3.31 2.24
CA LEU A 656 -3.31 4.34 1.21
C LEU A 656 -2.81 5.69 1.80
N SER A 657 -1.94 6.38 1.08
CA SER A 657 -1.51 7.75 1.39
C SER A 657 -1.61 8.65 0.15
N GLY A 658 -2.11 9.88 0.29
CA GLY A 658 -2.22 10.81 -0.85
C GLY A 658 -3.29 11.89 -0.70
N SER A 659 -3.59 12.55 -1.82
CA SER A 659 -4.70 13.50 -1.95
C SER A 659 -5.77 12.98 -2.92
N ASP A 660 -7.01 13.41 -2.70
CA ASP A 660 -8.16 13.07 -3.53
C ASP A 660 -8.33 11.55 -3.71
N VAL A 661 -8.04 10.80 -2.65
CA VAL A 661 -8.21 9.35 -2.59
C VAL A 661 -9.64 9.04 -2.14
N THR A 662 -10.39 8.34 -3.00
CA THR A 662 -11.77 7.91 -2.70
C THR A 662 -11.84 6.39 -2.62
N VAL A 663 -12.27 5.88 -1.46
CA VAL A 663 -12.69 4.48 -1.30
C VAL A 663 -14.21 4.46 -1.23
N SER A 664 -14.86 3.84 -2.21
CA SER A 664 -16.32 3.90 -2.31
C SER A 664 -16.98 2.59 -2.72
N TYR A 665 -18.17 2.29 -2.19
CA TYR A 665 -18.92 1.09 -2.58
C TYR A 665 -18.14 -0.23 -2.44
N CYS A 666 -17.18 -0.28 -1.51
CA CYS A 666 -16.37 -1.47 -1.29
C CYS A 666 -16.96 -2.32 -0.17
N HIS A 667 -16.81 -3.64 -0.31
CA HIS A 667 -17.15 -4.61 0.71
C HIS A 667 -15.87 -5.21 1.28
N ILE A 668 -15.54 -4.87 2.53
CA ILE A 668 -14.25 -5.21 3.15
C ILE A 668 -14.51 -6.04 4.39
N TYR A 669 -14.10 -7.31 4.37
CA TYR A 669 -14.38 -8.22 5.48
C TYR A 669 -13.35 -9.32 5.65
N ASP A 670 -13.38 -10.02 6.79
CA ASP A 670 -12.48 -11.14 7.09
C ASP A 670 -10.99 -10.77 6.91
N THR A 671 -10.61 -9.61 7.47
CA THR A 671 -9.21 -9.19 7.53
C THR A 671 -8.62 -9.57 8.89
N ASN A 672 -7.35 -9.98 8.92
CA ASN A 672 -6.68 -10.29 10.19
C ASN A 672 -6.22 -9.03 10.94
N SER A 673 -6.24 -7.86 10.32
CA SER A 673 -5.92 -6.57 10.95
C SER A 673 -7.04 -5.54 10.69
N GLY A 674 -6.75 -4.35 10.18
CA GLY A 674 -7.76 -3.31 9.94
C GLY A 674 -8.50 -3.46 8.60
N GLY A 675 -9.41 -2.53 8.35
CA GLY A 675 -10.09 -2.41 7.05
C GLY A 675 -9.29 -1.53 6.09
N VAL A 676 -9.38 -0.21 6.24
CA VAL A 676 -8.71 0.79 5.41
C VAL A 676 -7.93 1.78 6.28
N ASN A 677 -6.63 1.93 6.02
CA ASN A 677 -5.85 3.03 6.58
C ASN A 677 -5.67 4.11 5.51
N LEU A 678 -6.07 5.34 5.80
CA LEU A 678 -5.99 6.46 4.85
C LEU A 678 -5.35 7.70 5.49
N SER A 679 -4.19 8.08 4.96
CA SER A 679 -3.46 9.29 5.36
C SER A 679 -3.29 10.29 4.21
N GLY A 680 -3.14 11.57 4.53
CA GLY A 680 -3.04 12.60 3.49
C GLY A 680 -3.21 14.02 4.00
N GLY A 681 -2.98 14.98 3.11
CA GLY A 681 -2.98 16.40 3.45
C GLY A 681 -1.79 16.77 4.34
N ASP A 682 -1.75 18.02 4.78
CA ASP A 682 -0.66 18.54 5.62
C ASP A 682 -1.24 19.39 6.76
N ARG A 683 -1.12 18.86 7.98
CA ARG A 683 -1.56 19.52 9.21
C ARG A 683 -0.82 20.84 9.44
N LYS A 684 0.47 20.92 9.10
CA LYS A 684 1.28 22.12 9.36
C LYS A 684 0.83 23.30 8.51
N THR A 685 0.51 23.03 7.24
CA THR A 685 0.05 24.06 6.30
C THR A 685 -1.48 24.18 6.24
N LEU A 686 -2.22 23.35 7.00
CA LEU A 686 -3.68 23.24 6.96
C LEU A 686 -4.20 22.88 5.56
N THR A 687 -3.43 22.10 4.80
CA THR A 687 -3.79 21.69 3.44
C THR A 687 -4.69 20.44 3.51
N PRO A 688 -5.96 20.53 3.08
CA PRO A 688 -6.86 19.38 3.06
C PRO A 688 -6.44 18.34 2.04
N SER A 689 -6.69 17.09 2.41
CA SER A 689 -6.39 15.92 1.59
C SER A 689 -7.41 15.72 0.47
N GLY A 690 -8.69 16.08 0.67
CA GLY A 690 -9.78 15.69 -0.23
C GLY A 690 -10.15 14.20 -0.15
N ASN A 691 -9.60 13.46 0.83
CA ASN A 691 -9.80 12.02 0.95
C ASN A 691 -11.20 11.68 1.50
N VAL A 692 -11.78 10.59 0.99
CA VAL A 692 -13.15 10.15 1.34
C VAL A 692 -13.24 8.63 1.46
N VAL A 693 -13.93 8.16 2.50
CA VAL A 693 -14.44 6.77 2.59
C VAL A 693 -15.96 6.82 2.65
N GLU A 694 -16.64 6.29 1.62
CA GLU A 694 -18.10 6.39 1.53
C GLU A 694 -18.82 5.16 0.98
N ASN A 695 -20.06 4.94 1.39
CA ASN A 695 -20.91 3.87 0.87
C ASN A 695 -20.27 2.47 0.95
N CYS A 696 -19.37 2.24 1.92
CA CYS A 696 -18.69 0.97 2.12
C CYS A 696 -19.39 0.11 3.18
N GLU A 697 -19.30 -1.20 3.04
CA GLU A 697 -19.64 -2.18 4.06
C GLU A 697 -18.33 -2.76 4.62
N ILE A 698 -18.00 -2.47 5.88
CA ILE A 698 -16.75 -2.89 6.52
C ILE A 698 -17.08 -3.66 7.80
N HIS A 699 -16.74 -4.95 7.84
CA HIS A 699 -17.10 -5.81 8.97
C HIS A 699 -16.20 -7.04 9.15
N ASP A 700 -16.31 -7.71 10.30
CA ASP A 700 -15.49 -8.90 10.64
C ASP A 700 -13.98 -8.63 10.40
N ILE A 701 -13.56 -7.43 10.79
CA ILE A 701 -12.17 -6.99 10.76
C ILE A 701 -11.47 -7.45 12.03
N ASN A 702 -10.15 -7.62 11.93
CA ASN A 702 -9.27 -7.97 13.03
C ASN A 702 -9.60 -9.36 13.63
N ARG A 703 -9.63 -10.37 12.77
CA ARG A 703 -9.87 -11.78 13.13
C ARG A 703 -8.97 -12.30 14.26
N SER A 704 -7.73 -11.81 14.36
CA SER A 704 -6.81 -12.23 15.44
C SER A 704 -7.20 -11.68 16.82
N GLY A 705 -8.10 -10.70 16.89
CA GLY A 705 -8.49 -10.08 18.16
C GLY A 705 -7.52 -9.00 18.63
N SER A 706 -6.51 -8.60 17.86
CA SER A 706 -5.39 -7.74 18.28
C SER A 706 -5.81 -6.27 18.49
N THR A 707 -5.33 -5.58 19.51
CA THR A 707 -5.76 -4.18 19.73
C THR A 707 -5.12 -3.18 18.75
N TYR A 708 -5.74 -2.01 18.61
CA TYR A 708 -5.32 -0.90 17.73
C TYR A 708 -5.20 -1.23 16.23
N LYS A 709 -6.22 -1.94 15.71
CA LYS A 709 -6.37 -2.32 14.30
C LYS A 709 -7.75 -1.88 13.79
N PRO A 710 -7.95 -0.58 13.49
CA PRO A 710 -9.26 -0.04 13.19
C PRO A 710 -9.84 -0.57 11.87
N GLY A 711 -11.17 -0.61 11.77
CA GLY A 711 -11.85 -0.73 10.48
C GLY A 711 -11.47 0.41 9.53
N ILE A 712 -11.37 1.65 10.04
CA ILE A 712 -10.89 2.83 9.31
C ILE A 712 -9.86 3.60 10.15
N GLY A 713 -8.60 3.64 9.70
CA GLY A 713 -7.59 4.55 10.21
C GLY A 713 -7.68 5.91 9.52
N ALA A 714 -8.20 6.92 10.23
CA ALA A 714 -8.52 8.25 9.68
C ALA A 714 -7.40 9.27 9.99
N SER A 715 -6.32 9.23 9.21
CA SER A 715 -5.12 10.07 9.41
C SER A 715 -4.92 11.11 8.30
N SER A 716 -6.01 11.60 7.71
CA SER A 716 -6.00 12.55 6.58
C SER A 716 -6.60 13.90 7.00
N PHE A 717 -5.88 15.01 6.85
CA PHE A 717 -6.44 16.33 7.17
C PHE A 717 -7.67 16.62 6.29
N GLY A 718 -8.80 17.00 6.90
CA GLY A 718 -10.02 17.37 6.17
C GLY A 718 -10.75 16.21 5.50
N MET A 719 -10.55 14.97 5.95
CA MET A 719 -11.19 13.78 5.37
C MET A 719 -12.65 13.61 5.81
N VAL A 720 -13.45 13.02 4.92
CA VAL A 720 -14.86 12.68 5.18
C VAL A 720 -15.07 11.16 5.21
N ILE A 721 -15.77 10.67 6.23
CA ILE A 721 -16.21 9.28 6.37
C ILE A 721 -17.73 9.29 6.44
N ARG A 722 -18.41 8.82 5.40
CA ARG A 722 -19.87 8.93 5.34
C ARG A 722 -20.62 7.76 4.72
N ASN A 723 -21.88 7.58 5.12
CA ASN A 723 -22.77 6.62 4.50
C ASN A 723 -22.23 5.19 4.48
N ASN A 724 -21.45 4.81 5.50
CA ASN A 724 -20.90 3.45 5.60
C ASN A 724 -21.75 2.60 6.55
N LYS A 725 -21.69 1.28 6.36
CA LYS A 725 -22.17 0.29 7.31
C LYS A 725 -20.97 -0.41 7.93
N LEU A 726 -20.77 -0.22 9.23
CA LEU A 726 -19.55 -0.54 9.95
C LEU A 726 -19.90 -1.44 11.14
N TYR A 727 -19.57 -2.73 11.08
CA TYR A 727 -20.02 -3.65 12.15
C TYR A 727 -19.06 -4.79 12.46
N ASN A 728 -19.32 -5.53 13.55
CA ASN A 728 -18.51 -6.68 13.98
C ASN A 728 -17.02 -6.36 14.09
N CYS A 729 -16.66 -5.37 14.92
CA CYS A 729 -15.26 -5.08 15.24
C CYS A 729 -14.97 -5.40 16.71
N VAL A 730 -13.88 -6.13 16.94
CA VAL A 730 -13.46 -6.59 18.27
C VAL A 730 -12.91 -5.49 19.18
N HIS A 731 -12.49 -4.36 18.60
CA HIS A 731 -11.84 -3.24 19.28
C HIS A 731 -12.42 -1.90 18.79
N GLU A 732 -11.62 -1.01 18.20
CA GLU A 732 -12.06 0.26 17.62
C GLU A 732 -12.46 0.12 16.15
N MET A 733 -13.52 0.80 15.71
CA MET A 733 -13.95 0.80 14.30
C MET A 733 -13.30 1.95 13.52
N ILE A 734 -13.25 3.15 14.10
CA ILE A 734 -12.58 4.31 13.51
C ILE A 734 -11.56 4.86 14.51
N ALA A 735 -10.30 4.94 14.09
CA ALA A 735 -9.24 5.63 14.83
C ALA A 735 -8.99 7.00 14.19
N VAL A 736 -9.27 8.10 14.90
CA VAL A 736 -9.03 9.46 14.42
C VAL A 736 -7.60 9.88 14.75
N GLY A 737 -6.84 10.22 13.71
CA GLY A 737 -5.41 10.57 13.83
C GLY A 737 -5.02 11.86 13.09
N SER A 738 -5.98 12.71 12.71
CA SER A 738 -5.72 14.01 12.08
C SER A 738 -6.82 15.02 12.43
N ASN A 739 -6.77 16.18 11.78
CA ASN A 739 -7.65 17.32 11.99
C ASN A 739 -8.79 17.37 10.97
N ASP A 740 -9.85 18.11 11.31
CA ASP A 740 -10.97 18.44 10.42
C ASP A 740 -11.67 17.20 9.85
N ILE A 741 -11.74 16.12 10.64
CA ILE A 741 -12.37 14.87 10.24
C ILE A 741 -13.88 14.97 10.42
N VAL A 742 -14.63 14.68 9.35
CA VAL A 742 -16.10 14.62 9.40
C VAL A 742 -16.54 13.16 9.34
N ILE A 743 -17.26 12.70 10.36
CA ILE A 743 -17.85 11.35 10.45
C ILE A 743 -19.36 11.50 10.44
N GLU A 744 -20.02 11.18 9.33
CA GLU A 744 -21.45 11.45 9.16
C GLU A 744 -22.27 10.36 8.48
N TYR A 745 -23.54 10.19 8.87
CA TYR A 745 -24.46 9.24 8.21
C TYR A 745 -23.97 7.78 8.20
N ASN A 746 -23.13 7.37 9.15
CA ASN A 746 -22.68 5.98 9.25
C ASN A 746 -23.55 5.16 10.21
N ASP A 747 -23.73 3.88 9.90
CA ASP A 747 -24.40 2.88 10.73
C ASP A 747 -23.34 1.99 11.40
N PHE A 748 -23.26 2.04 12.74
CA PHE A 748 -22.34 1.28 13.56
C PHE A 748 -23.08 0.21 14.37
N SER A 749 -22.63 -1.05 14.29
CA SER A 749 -23.16 -2.10 15.17
C SER A 749 -22.20 -3.20 15.58
N GLY A 750 -22.37 -3.77 16.78
CA GLY A 750 -21.50 -4.87 17.22
C GLY A 750 -20.02 -4.50 17.21
N CYS A 751 -19.69 -3.29 17.65
CA CYS A 751 -18.30 -2.81 17.79
C CYS A 751 -17.84 -2.93 19.25
N VAL A 752 -16.53 -2.96 19.45
CA VAL A 752 -15.88 -3.14 20.76
C VAL A 752 -16.29 -4.46 21.42
N THR A 753 -16.34 -5.56 20.65
CA THR A 753 -16.92 -6.82 21.13
C THR A 753 -16.00 -7.66 22.03
N ASN A 754 -14.74 -7.25 22.23
CA ASN A 754 -13.76 -8.06 22.96
C ASN A 754 -12.88 -7.30 23.98
N SER A 755 -12.84 -5.98 23.93
CA SER A 755 -12.05 -5.12 24.83
C SER A 755 -12.92 -4.22 25.71
N SER A 756 -12.32 -3.61 26.73
CA SER A 756 -12.91 -2.53 27.53
C SER A 756 -11.99 -1.30 27.48
N ASP A 757 -12.47 -0.15 27.93
CA ASP A 757 -11.74 1.13 27.85
C ASP A 757 -11.41 1.50 26.40
N MET A 758 -12.41 1.36 25.52
CA MET A 758 -12.30 1.60 24.08
C MET A 758 -13.64 2.02 23.48
N GLY A 759 -13.58 2.81 22.41
CA GLY A 759 -14.76 3.29 21.67
C GLY A 759 -14.83 2.74 20.24
N ALA A 760 -16.04 2.65 19.69
CA ALA A 760 -16.21 2.40 18.25
C ALA A 760 -15.53 3.51 17.42
N ILE A 761 -15.64 4.77 17.87
CA ILE A 761 -14.77 5.87 17.45
C ILE A 761 -13.81 6.19 18.59
N TYR A 762 -12.51 6.19 18.31
CA TYR A 762 -11.45 6.44 19.29
C TYR A 762 -10.42 7.45 18.79
N PHE A 763 -9.99 8.35 19.69
CA PHE A 763 -8.83 9.22 19.50
C PHE A 763 -8.41 9.84 20.84
N GLY A 764 -7.12 10.19 20.97
CA GLY A 764 -6.61 10.81 22.18
C GLY A 764 -5.14 11.14 22.15
N ARG A 765 -4.62 11.67 23.27
CA ARG A 765 -3.19 11.92 23.52
C ARG A 765 -2.51 12.91 22.56
N ASP A 766 -3.25 13.70 21.80
CA ASP A 766 -2.72 14.77 20.96
C ASP A 766 -3.70 15.95 20.91
N PRO A 767 -3.55 16.97 21.78
CA PRO A 767 -4.48 18.10 21.83
C PRO A 767 -4.46 18.93 20.54
N SER A 768 -3.49 18.73 19.63
CA SER A 768 -3.54 19.39 18.33
C SER A 768 -4.53 18.74 17.36
N LEU A 769 -5.15 17.60 17.71
CA LEU A 769 -6.27 17.01 16.97
C LEU A 769 -7.56 17.78 17.26
N MET A 770 -7.91 18.70 16.36
CA MET A 770 -9.08 19.57 16.40
C MET A 770 -9.88 19.45 15.10
N GLY A 771 -11.11 19.95 15.07
CA GLY A 771 -11.94 19.95 13.86
C GLY A 771 -12.78 18.68 13.67
N THR A 772 -12.73 17.72 14.60
CA THR A 772 -13.53 16.49 14.50
C THR A 772 -15.01 16.79 14.69
N VAL A 773 -15.82 16.42 13.71
CA VAL A 773 -17.29 16.52 13.72
C VAL A 773 -17.90 15.14 13.56
N ILE A 774 -18.73 14.72 14.52
CA ILE A 774 -19.42 13.42 14.53
C ILE A 774 -20.92 13.69 14.52
N ARG A 775 -21.58 13.49 13.36
CA ARG A 775 -22.99 13.87 13.20
C ARG A 775 -23.85 12.89 12.44
N TYR A 776 -25.13 12.80 12.77
CA TYR A 776 -26.09 12.00 12.01
C TYR A 776 -25.68 10.52 11.87
N ASN A 777 -24.97 9.96 12.84
CA ASN A 777 -24.63 8.54 12.86
C ASN A 777 -25.63 7.75 13.71
N TYR A 778 -25.72 6.45 13.44
CA TYR A 778 -26.50 5.51 14.24
C TYR A 778 -25.57 4.50 14.88
N PHE A 779 -25.52 4.47 16.22
CA PHE A 779 -24.78 3.50 17.00
C PHE A 779 -25.75 2.55 17.67
N HIS A 780 -25.63 1.25 17.42
CA HIS A 780 -26.47 0.27 18.10
C HIS A 780 -25.76 -1.03 18.47
N GLN A 781 -26.17 -1.61 19.61
CA GLN A 781 -25.61 -2.88 20.10
C GLN A 781 -24.08 -2.82 20.27
N ILE A 782 -23.60 -1.75 20.89
CA ILE A 782 -22.16 -1.52 21.08
C ILE A 782 -21.71 -2.12 22.41
N GLY A 783 -20.57 -2.81 22.37
CA GLY A 783 -19.91 -3.35 23.55
C GLY A 783 -20.00 -4.87 23.68
N ASN A 784 -19.68 -5.37 24.88
CA ASN A 784 -19.56 -6.81 25.12
C ASN A 784 -19.91 -7.23 26.55
N LYS A 785 -20.20 -8.52 26.70
CA LYS A 785 -20.54 -9.15 27.97
C LYS A 785 -19.38 -9.25 28.98
N TYR A 786 -18.14 -9.00 28.57
CA TYR A 786 -16.98 -9.15 29.45
C TYR A 786 -16.87 -7.98 30.41
N GLY A 787 -17.30 -6.77 30.05
CA GLY A 787 -17.43 -5.65 30.99
C GLY A 787 -16.17 -5.45 31.87
N ASN A 788 -16.34 -5.69 33.18
CA ASN A 788 -15.28 -5.67 34.21
C ASN A 788 -14.74 -7.06 34.61
N VAL A 789 -15.20 -8.12 33.97
CA VAL A 789 -14.79 -9.51 34.25
C VAL A 789 -13.35 -9.70 33.83
N GLY A 790 -12.52 -10.10 34.79
CA GLY A 790 -11.11 -10.36 34.52
C GLY A 790 -10.24 -9.10 34.52
N ASN A 791 -10.63 -8.05 35.26
CA ASN A 791 -9.85 -6.82 35.35
C ASN A 791 -9.65 -6.40 36.80
N LYS A 792 -8.46 -6.68 37.34
CA LYS A 792 -8.09 -6.25 38.70
C LYS A 792 -8.03 -4.73 38.86
N HIS A 793 -7.84 -4.00 37.76
CA HIS A 793 -7.76 -2.54 37.75
C HIS A 793 -9.13 -1.86 37.57
N GLY A 794 -10.19 -2.64 37.35
CA GLY A 794 -11.53 -2.15 37.00
C GLY A 794 -11.60 -1.79 35.52
N GLY A 795 -12.53 -2.39 34.79
CA GLY A 795 -12.85 -1.93 33.44
C GLY A 795 -13.67 -0.64 33.50
N ILE A 796 -13.58 0.17 32.46
CA ILE A 796 -14.43 1.36 32.26
C ILE A 796 -15.44 1.09 31.13
N GLY A 797 -15.67 -0.20 30.82
CA GLY A 797 -16.58 -0.72 29.80
C GLY A 797 -16.32 -0.20 28.38
N GLN A 798 -17.29 -0.36 27.49
CA GLN A 798 -17.18 -0.01 26.07
C GLN A 798 -17.97 1.26 25.72
N GLN A 799 -17.56 1.95 24.66
CA GLN A 799 -18.17 3.21 24.25
C GLN A 799 -18.55 3.19 22.77
N SER A 800 -19.55 4.01 22.40
CA SER A 800 -19.73 4.40 20.99
C SER A 800 -18.65 5.39 20.57
N ILE A 801 -18.40 6.41 21.39
CA ILE A 801 -17.39 7.45 21.15
C ILE A 801 -16.51 7.57 22.39
N PHE A 802 -15.19 7.43 22.21
CA PHE A 802 -14.23 7.61 23.28
C PHE A 802 -13.12 8.61 22.88
N ILE A 803 -13.13 9.76 23.56
CA ILE A 803 -12.10 10.80 23.43
C ILE A 803 -11.13 10.67 24.62
N ASP A 804 -10.00 10.05 24.34
CA ASP A 804 -9.05 9.55 25.32
C ASP A 804 -7.93 10.55 25.68
N ASP A 805 -7.33 10.29 26.84
CA ASP A 805 -6.27 11.01 27.53
C ASP A 805 -6.00 12.44 27.04
N GLY A 806 -6.75 13.38 27.62
CA GLY A 806 -6.45 14.81 27.59
C GLY A 806 -6.64 15.50 26.24
N ASN A 807 -7.24 14.84 25.25
CA ASN A 807 -7.46 15.45 23.94
C ASN A 807 -8.37 16.69 24.00
N ASN A 808 -8.41 17.44 22.91
CA ASN A 808 -9.54 18.34 22.67
C ASN A 808 -10.73 17.56 22.12
N GLY A 809 -11.93 17.99 22.51
CA GLY A 809 -13.20 17.34 22.24
C GLY A 809 -13.63 17.48 20.78
N ALA A 810 -14.85 17.02 20.53
CA ALA A 810 -15.49 17.06 19.21
C ALA A 810 -16.84 17.78 19.25
N GLU A 811 -17.28 18.23 18.07
CA GLU A 811 -18.70 18.54 17.83
C GLU A 811 -19.45 17.22 17.60
N ILE A 812 -20.39 16.90 18.49
CA ILE A 812 -21.14 15.62 18.47
C ILE A 812 -22.63 15.94 18.45
N TYR A 813 -23.28 15.82 17.29
CA TYR A 813 -24.70 16.18 17.19
C TYR A 813 -25.55 15.39 16.22
N GLY A 814 -26.85 15.30 16.51
CA GLY A 814 -27.79 14.62 15.61
C GLY A 814 -27.54 13.12 15.50
N ASN A 815 -26.83 12.49 16.45
CA ASN A 815 -26.59 11.05 16.44
C ASN A 815 -27.69 10.31 17.21
N VAL A 816 -27.96 9.07 16.81
CA VAL A 816 -28.81 8.13 17.55
C VAL A 816 -27.93 7.06 18.19
N PHE A 817 -28.07 6.88 19.50
CA PHE A 817 -27.44 5.81 20.26
C PHE A 817 -28.54 4.91 20.82
N TRP A 818 -28.64 3.66 20.36
CA TRP A 818 -29.60 2.68 20.87
C TRP A 818 -28.87 1.44 21.36
N GLU A 819 -28.86 1.17 22.66
CA GLU A 819 -27.91 0.20 23.23
C GLU A 819 -26.45 0.57 22.83
N GLY A 820 -26.14 1.88 22.85
CA GLY A 820 -24.84 2.45 22.44
C GLY A 820 -23.68 2.12 23.39
N THR A 821 -23.92 1.30 24.40
CA THR A 821 -22.95 0.69 25.30
C THR A 821 -23.64 -0.46 26.04
N TYR A 822 -22.88 -1.50 26.41
CA TYR A 822 -23.38 -2.60 27.24
C TYR A 822 -23.47 -2.25 28.74
N ASP A 823 -22.38 -1.77 29.37
CA ASP A 823 -22.32 -1.55 30.83
C ASP A 823 -21.69 -0.21 31.29
N SER A 824 -21.40 0.71 30.37
CA SER A 824 -20.70 1.98 30.63
C SER A 824 -21.51 3.21 30.19
N ALA A 825 -20.93 4.09 29.37
CA ALA A 825 -21.54 5.26 28.75
C ALA A 825 -21.32 5.27 27.24
N ALA A 826 -22.31 5.75 26.48
CA ALA A 826 -22.19 5.83 25.02
C ALA A 826 -21.07 6.78 24.58
N ILE A 827 -20.94 7.93 25.23
CA ILE A 827 -19.85 8.88 25.03
C ILE A 827 -18.98 8.91 26.28
N LYS A 828 -17.67 8.82 26.11
CA LYS A 828 -16.71 9.00 27.19
C LYS A 828 -15.62 9.98 26.82
N THR A 829 -15.23 10.79 27.78
CA THR A 829 -13.97 11.53 27.76
C THR A 829 -13.07 11.02 28.89
N HIS A 830 -11.76 10.95 28.64
CA HIS A 830 -10.76 10.73 29.68
C HIS A 830 -9.89 11.98 29.82
N GLY A 831 -10.37 12.95 30.60
CA GLY A 831 -9.72 14.26 30.72
C GLY A 831 -9.78 15.14 29.47
N ALA A 832 -10.50 14.74 28.41
CA ALA A 832 -10.68 15.57 27.23
C ALA A 832 -11.59 16.80 27.50
N GLN A 833 -11.33 17.90 26.80
CA GLN A 833 -11.92 19.22 27.06
C GLN A 833 -12.67 19.76 25.85
N PHE A 834 -13.66 20.65 26.02
CA PHE A 834 -14.34 21.34 24.92
C PHE A 834 -15.10 20.39 23.97
N SER A 835 -15.73 19.34 24.49
CA SER A 835 -16.66 18.49 23.72
C SER A 835 -18.05 19.10 23.75
N HIS A 836 -18.68 19.28 22.59
CA HIS A 836 -20.04 19.80 22.45
C HIS A 836 -20.99 18.69 22.01
N MET A 837 -21.90 18.26 22.89
CA MET A 837 -22.83 17.15 22.64
C MET A 837 -24.27 17.68 22.62
N THR A 838 -24.82 17.87 21.41
CA THR A 838 -26.13 18.51 21.22
C THR A 838 -27.04 17.76 20.25
N ASN A 839 -28.36 17.92 20.38
CA ASN A 839 -29.33 17.33 19.44
C ASN A 839 -29.18 15.80 19.22
N ASN A 840 -28.66 15.06 20.19
CA ASN A 840 -28.53 13.60 20.10
C ASN A 840 -29.72 12.90 20.77
N ILE A 841 -29.97 11.65 20.36
CA ILE A 841 -30.98 10.78 20.96
C ILE A 841 -30.28 9.56 21.57
N PHE A 842 -30.46 9.34 22.86
CA PHE A 842 -29.93 8.19 23.60
C PHE A 842 -31.09 7.31 24.08
N VAL A 843 -31.03 6.02 23.77
CA VAL A 843 -32.11 5.05 24.01
C VAL A 843 -31.56 3.75 24.61
N ASP A 844 -32.16 3.28 25.70
CA ASP A 844 -31.91 1.97 26.33
C ASP A 844 -30.43 1.68 26.65
N MET A 845 -29.81 2.47 27.53
CA MET A 845 -28.43 2.25 27.94
C MET A 845 -28.16 2.68 29.39
N PRO A 846 -27.05 2.23 30.02
CA PRO A 846 -26.75 2.54 31.41
C PRO A 846 -26.33 3.99 31.70
N SER A 847 -25.85 4.73 30.69
CA SER A 847 -25.41 6.12 30.80
C SER A 847 -25.26 6.71 29.39
N ALA A 848 -25.60 7.99 29.22
CA ALA A 848 -25.35 8.68 27.95
C ALA A 848 -23.89 9.15 27.88
N TYR A 849 -23.39 9.74 28.97
CA TYR A 849 -22.08 10.38 28.99
C TYR A 849 -21.28 10.05 30.28
N GLN A 850 -19.98 9.85 30.13
CA GLN A 850 -19.04 9.76 31.23
C GLN A 850 -17.83 10.68 31.01
N ASN A 851 -17.53 11.53 31.98
CA ASN A 851 -16.25 12.25 32.03
C ASN A 851 -15.34 11.62 33.10
N SER A 852 -14.36 10.84 32.68
CA SER A 852 -13.42 10.21 33.61
C SER A 852 -12.39 11.24 34.06
N ASP A 853 -12.45 11.62 35.34
CA ASP A 853 -11.48 12.53 35.96
C ASP A 853 -10.12 11.84 36.05
N TRP A 854 -9.11 12.50 35.49
CA TRP A 854 -7.76 12.00 35.38
C TRP A 854 -7.00 12.12 36.73
N GLY A 855 -7.54 12.74 37.80
CA GLY A 855 -6.75 13.03 39.02
C GLY A 855 -7.40 12.71 40.37
N GLY A 856 -8.69 12.38 40.42
CA GLY A 856 -9.38 12.15 41.69
C GLY A 856 -9.42 13.40 42.57
N GLY A 857 -10.45 14.23 42.38
CA GLY A 857 -11.02 14.93 43.54
C GLY A 857 -11.20 16.43 43.46
N SER A 858 -11.49 17.02 42.30
CA SER A 858 -12.13 18.32 42.32
C SER A 858 -13.63 18.17 42.02
N THR A 859 -14.44 18.24 43.07
CA THR A 859 -15.90 18.38 42.95
C THR A 859 -16.31 19.74 42.35
N ASP A 860 -15.35 20.59 42.03
CA ASP A 860 -15.54 21.93 41.46
C ASP A 860 -15.46 21.98 39.93
N GLY A 861 -15.06 20.88 39.28
CA GLY A 861 -14.98 20.77 37.82
C GLY A 861 -13.67 21.25 37.17
N SER A 862 -12.66 21.65 37.96
CA SER A 862 -11.33 22.07 37.50
C SER A 862 -10.52 20.95 36.85
N GLN A 863 -9.87 21.26 35.72
CA GLN A 863 -9.17 20.31 34.84
C GLN A 863 -7.65 20.46 34.97
N LEU A 864 -7.18 20.43 36.22
CA LEU A 864 -5.77 20.68 36.58
C LEU A 864 -4.79 19.73 35.90
N ARG A 865 -5.13 18.44 35.85
CA ARG A 865 -4.24 17.45 35.23
C ARG A 865 -4.08 17.70 33.74
N TRP A 866 -5.17 18.02 33.04
CA TRP A 866 -5.12 18.40 31.63
C TRP A 866 -4.19 19.59 31.41
N PHE A 867 -4.35 20.66 32.21
CA PHE A 867 -3.52 21.86 32.09
C PHE A 867 -2.03 21.56 32.30
N LYS A 868 -1.69 20.74 33.30
CA LYS A 868 -0.28 20.36 33.54
C LYS A 868 0.26 19.45 32.43
N TRP A 869 -0.56 18.53 31.92
CA TRP A 869 -0.21 17.62 30.83
C TRP A 869 0.05 18.35 29.52
N LEU A 870 -0.74 19.38 29.21
CA LEU A 870 -0.58 20.22 28.02
C LEU A 870 0.82 20.85 27.90
N PHE A 871 1.48 21.08 29.04
CA PHE A 871 2.83 21.64 29.14
C PHE A 871 3.89 20.60 29.58
N ASP A 872 3.62 19.30 29.40
CA ASP A 872 4.52 18.18 29.72
C ASP A 872 4.97 18.13 31.20
N ARG A 873 4.18 18.70 32.12
CA ARG A 873 4.46 18.79 33.57
C ARG A 873 3.65 17.78 34.40
N TYR A 874 3.00 16.82 33.76
CA TYR A 874 2.26 15.77 34.45
C TYR A 874 2.02 14.53 33.57
N PRO A 875 2.48 13.34 34.00
CA PRO A 875 3.81 13.13 34.60
C PRO A 875 4.91 13.65 33.66
N ASP A 876 6.10 13.98 34.18
CA ASP A 876 7.18 14.63 33.42
C ASP A 876 7.39 14.03 32.02
N ASN A 877 7.19 14.84 30.97
CA ASN A 877 7.33 14.46 29.55
C ASN A 877 6.46 13.29 29.05
N ALA A 878 5.35 12.98 29.73
CA ALA A 878 4.44 11.95 29.26
C ALA A 878 3.68 12.38 27.99
N HIS A 879 3.83 11.59 26.92
CA HIS A 879 3.21 11.80 25.60
C HIS A 879 3.79 12.96 24.75
N GLU A 880 4.83 13.65 25.22
CA GLU A 880 5.60 14.67 24.48
C GLU A 880 4.72 15.73 23.78
N ILE A 881 3.81 16.36 24.54
CA ILE A 881 2.78 17.24 24.00
C ILE A 881 3.35 18.49 23.35
N ILE A 882 4.36 19.11 23.97
CA ILE A 882 5.02 20.29 23.40
C ILE A 882 5.68 19.95 22.05
N ALA A 883 6.21 18.73 21.89
CA ALA A 883 6.78 18.28 20.64
C ALA A 883 5.69 18.10 19.56
N LYS A 884 4.55 17.49 19.90
CA LYS A 884 3.41 17.29 18.98
C LYS A 884 2.83 18.61 18.47
N VAL A 885 2.52 19.54 19.36
CA VAL A 885 1.95 20.85 18.96
C VAL A 885 2.95 21.67 18.14
N SER A 886 4.25 21.58 18.45
CA SER A 886 5.31 22.25 17.68
C SER A 886 5.49 21.65 16.28
N ALA A 887 5.25 20.35 16.10
CA ALA A 887 5.42 19.67 14.82
C ALA A 887 4.45 20.18 13.73
N VAL A 888 3.27 20.66 14.14
CA VAL A 888 2.20 21.11 13.23
C VAL A 888 1.98 22.63 13.24
N ASP A 889 2.86 23.42 13.86
CA ASP A 889 2.74 24.89 13.97
C ASP A 889 1.42 25.36 14.61
N PHE A 890 1.00 24.61 15.63
CA PHE A 890 -0.29 24.72 16.32
C PHE A 890 -0.61 26.13 16.84
N THR A 891 0.40 26.90 17.26
CA THR A 891 0.24 28.25 17.84
C THR A 891 0.45 29.37 16.82
N SER A 892 0.47 29.07 15.52
CA SER A 892 0.60 30.07 14.46
C SER A 892 -0.67 30.89 14.27
N ASP A 893 -0.53 32.11 13.72
CA ASP A 893 -1.67 32.95 13.33
C ASP A 893 -2.61 32.22 12.35
N SER A 894 -2.06 31.39 11.45
CA SER A 894 -2.85 30.57 10.52
C SER A 894 -3.75 29.56 11.21
N TRP A 895 -3.22 28.84 12.22
CA TRP A 895 -3.99 27.86 12.98
C TRP A 895 -5.07 28.52 13.85
N MET A 896 -4.70 29.59 14.55
CA MET A 896 -5.66 30.36 15.36
C MET A 896 -6.78 30.95 14.49
N GLU A 897 -6.45 31.49 13.31
CA GLU A 897 -7.43 32.03 12.36
C GLU A 897 -8.35 30.93 11.79
N HIS A 898 -7.82 29.73 11.53
CA HIS A 898 -8.59 28.59 11.02
C HIS A 898 -9.66 28.12 12.00
N TYR A 899 -9.35 28.09 13.31
CA TYR A 899 -10.27 27.61 14.34
C TYR A 899 -11.06 28.70 15.08
N LYS A 900 -10.88 29.99 14.77
CA LYS A 900 -11.40 31.13 15.56
C LYS A 900 -12.92 31.15 15.78
N ASP A 901 -13.70 30.60 14.85
CA ASP A 901 -15.17 30.60 14.86
C ASP A 901 -15.74 29.21 15.21
N THR A 902 -14.93 28.37 15.86
CA THR A 902 -15.27 27.00 16.25
C THR A 902 -15.12 26.81 17.76
N ILE A 903 -15.56 25.66 18.29
CA ILE A 903 -15.43 25.31 19.72
C ILE A 903 -13.96 25.24 20.19
N TRP A 904 -13.04 24.97 19.26
CA TRP A 904 -11.62 24.85 19.57
C TRP A 904 -10.92 26.19 19.73
N ALA A 905 -11.56 27.32 19.38
CA ALA A 905 -11.01 28.65 19.62
C ALA A 905 -10.65 28.87 21.11
N GLU A 906 -11.42 28.26 22.02
CA GLU A 906 -11.20 28.40 23.46
C GLU A 906 -9.89 27.76 23.94
N VAL A 907 -9.36 26.78 23.22
CA VAL A 907 -8.10 26.11 23.59
C VAL A 907 -6.94 27.11 23.63
N TYR A 908 -6.94 28.09 22.72
CA TYR A 908 -5.91 29.12 22.65
C TYR A 908 -5.94 30.11 23.82
N ASN A 909 -7.00 30.10 24.65
CA ASN A 909 -6.98 30.82 25.93
C ASN A 909 -5.96 30.21 26.90
N TYR A 910 -5.64 28.92 26.76
CA TYR A 910 -4.80 28.16 27.68
C TYR A 910 -3.39 27.92 27.15
N ILE A 911 -3.19 27.87 25.83
CA ILE A 911 -1.89 27.63 25.19
C ILE A 911 -1.68 28.56 24.00
N ASP A 912 -0.53 29.25 23.99
CA ASP A 912 -0.03 30.05 22.87
C ASP A 912 1.51 30.08 22.92
N ALA A 913 2.14 30.70 21.92
CA ALA A 913 3.59 30.75 21.81
C ALA A 913 4.27 31.43 23.01
N ASP A 914 3.66 32.47 23.57
CA ASP A 914 4.22 33.22 24.71
C ASP A 914 4.09 32.40 26.00
N LYS A 915 2.93 31.77 26.25
CA LYS A 915 2.70 30.88 27.40
C LYS A 915 3.62 29.68 27.40
N ILE A 916 3.90 29.07 26.23
CA ILE A 916 4.85 27.94 26.14
C ILE A 916 6.23 28.38 26.64
N VAL A 917 6.72 29.54 26.20
CA VAL A 917 8.03 30.07 26.62
C VAL A 917 8.02 30.49 28.09
N GLU A 918 6.98 31.20 28.52
CA GLU A 918 6.81 31.68 29.90
C GLU A 918 6.78 30.51 30.87
N TYR A 919 5.90 29.54 30.64
CA TYR A 919 5.68 28.42 31.53
C TYR A 919 6.86 27.46 31.51
N ALA A 920 7.58 27.28 30.40
CA ALA A 920 8.82 26.50 30.38
C ALA A 920 9.92 27.07 31.29
N ALA A 921 9.91 28.39 31.55
CA ALA A 921 10.92 29.05 32.39
C ALA A 921 10.59 29.02 33.91
N MET A 922 9.36 28.67 34.29
CA MET A 922 8.90 28.61 35.68
C MET A 922 9.47 27.41 36.43
N THR A 923 9.71 27.57 37.73
CA THR A 923 9.85 26.43 38.64
C THR A 923 8.55 25.64 38.77
N ASP A 924 8.61 24.40 39.21
CA ASP A 924 7.39 23.58 39.40
C ASP A 924 6.43 24.19 40.44
N GLU A 925 6.96 24.86 41.46
CA GLU A 925 6.15 25.55 42.47
C GLU A 925 5.41 26.75 41.87
N GLU A 926 6.08 27.56 41.06
CA GLU A 926 5.46 28.69 40.35
C GLU A 926 4.40 28.22 39.34
N PHE A 927 4.70 27.17 38.58
CA PHE A 927 3.75 26.62 37.61
C PHE A 927 2.53 25.99 38.29
N GLU A 928 2.69 25.34 39.45
CA GLU A 928 1.57 24.77 40.19
C GLU A 928 0.58 25.87 40.63
N GLU A 929 1.05 27.04 41.06
CA GLU A 929 0.19 28.19 41.40
C GLU A 929 -0.59 28.72 40.18
N VAL A 930 0.08 28.78 39.02
CA VAL A 930 -0.56 29.16 37.75
C VAL A 930 -1.61 28.12 37.35
N ALA A 931 -1.27 26.84 37.38
CA ALA A 931 -2.16 25.75 36.99
C ALA A 931 -3.41 25.72 37.89
N LEU A 932 -3.27 25.88 39.21
CA LEU A 932 -4.38 25.90 40.16
C LEU A 932 -5.40 27.01 39.89
N SER A 933 -4.98 28.14 39.34
CA SER A 933 -5.83 29.30 39.07
C SER A 933 -6.25 29.45 37.60
N GLY A 934 -5.48 28.86 36.67
CA GLY A 934 -5.65 29.01 35.22
C GLY A 934 -6.24 27.79 34.52
N SER A 935 -6.49 26.68 35.22
CA SER A 935 -7.07 25.48 34.60
C SER A 935 -8.52 25.69 34.15
N PRO A 936 -8.93 25.06 33.03
CA PRO A 936 -10.33 25.09 32.60
C PRO A 936 -11.26 24.43 33.63
N VAL A 937 -12.52 24.87 33.64
CA VAL A 937 -13.57 24.36 34.53
C VAL A 937 -14.82 24.09 33.70
N MET A 938 -15.37 22.87 33.78
CA MET A 938 -16.64 22.50 33.13
C MET A 938 -16.73 22.85 31.63
N THR A 939 -15.76 22.40 30.83
CA THR A 939 -15.67 22.75 29.40
C THR A 939 -16.39 21.80 28.45
N ASN A 940 -16.96 20.70 28.95
CA ASN A 940 -17.72 19.76 28.13
C ASN A 940 -19.22 20.00 28.32
N ASP A 941 -19.96 20.00 27.22
CA ASP A 941 -21.37 20.37 27.16
C ASP A 941 -22.24 19.18 26.76
N LEU A 942 -23.20 18.80 27.60
CA LEU A 942 -24.27 17.85 27.29
C LEU A 942 -25.62 18.58 27.30
N VAL A 943 -25.95 19.24 26.20
CA VAL A 943 -27.04 20.24 26.12
C VAL A 943 -28.00 19.91 24.98
N GLY A 944 -29.31 20.00 25.21
CA GLY A 944 -30.28 19.87 24.11
C GLY A 944 -30.44 18.44 23.56
N ASN A 945 -30.31 17.41 24.39
CA ASN A 945 -30.42 16.00 23.99
C ASN A 945 -31.70 15.33 24.51
N ILE A 946 -32.06 14.20 23.90
CA ILE A 946 -33.18 13.34 24.32
C ILE A 946 -32.62 12.06 24.96
N PHE A 947 -33.13 11.72 26.14
CA PHE A 947 -32.84 10.48 26.85
C PHE A 947 -34.13 9.65 26.98
N VAL A 948 -34.10 8.42 26.48
CA VAL A 948 -35.23 7.48 26.50
C VAL A 948 -34.84 6.22 27.28
N ASN A 949 -35.61 5.90 28.32
CA ASN A 949 -35.34 4.75 29.22
C ASN A 949 -33.97 4.76 29.90
N ILE A 950 -33.43 5.95 30.20
CA ILE A 950 -32.18 6.12 30.95
C ILE A 950 -32.51 6.70 32.34
N PRO A 951 -32.09 6.06 33.45
CA PRO A 951 -32.33 6.60 34.78
C PRO A 951 -31.66 7.97 34.96
N GLU A 952 -32.42 8.95 35.46
CA GLU A 952 -32.00 10.36 35.59
C GLU A 952 -30.70 10.53 36.38
N ASP A 953 -30.49 9.71 37.42
CA ASP A 953 -29.29 9.70 38.26
C ASP A 953 -28.06 9.06 37.59
N THR A 954 -28.23 8.49 36.40
CA THR A 954 -27.19 7.78 35.65
C THR A 954 -26.98 8.30 34.24
N ILE A 955 -27.74 9.31 33.78
CA ILE A 955 -27.53 9.96 32.46
C ILE A 955 -26.06 10.36 32.29
N TYR A 956 -25.48 10.88 33.37
CA TYR A 956 -24.11 11.37 33.44
C TYR A 956 -23.36 10.80 34.64
N LYS A 957 -22.09 10.44 34.46
CA LYS A 957 -21.21 9.90 35.51
C LYS A 957 -19.80 10.53 35.42
N GLY A 958 -19.13 10.66 36.57
CA GLY A 958 -17.73 11.13 36.63
C GLY A 958 -17.59 12.60 37.05
N GLY A 959 -16.70 13.34 36.38
CA GLY A 959 -16.30 14.74 36.68
C GLY A 959 -17.45 15.76 36.59
N VAL A 960 -17.22 16.99 36.12
CA VAL A 960 -18.33 17.95 35.90
C VAL A 960 -18.42 18.34 34.42
N CYS A 961 -19.65 18.51 33.92
CA CYS A 961 -19.98 19.01 32.59
C CYS A 961 -21.19 19.97 32.68
N VAL A 962 -21.43 20.76 31.64
CA VAL A 962 -22.67 21.52 31.51
C VAL A 962 -23.79 20.54 31.15
N LEU A 963 -24.90 20.60 31.89
CA LEU A 963 -26.07 19.75 31.68
C LEU A 963 -27.33 20.63 31.67
N GLU A 964 -27.78 21.03 30.48
CA GLU A 964 -28.87 22.00 30.32
C GLU A 964 -29.84 21.60 29.21
N ASN A 965 -31.10 22.02 29.33
CA ASN A 965 -32.13 21.89 28.30
C ASN A 965 -32.24 20.49 27.68
N ASN A 966 -32.14 19.43 28.47
CA ASN A 966 -32.33 18.06 27.99
C ASN A 966 -33.75 17.54 28.27
N TYR A 967 -34.23 16.61 27.46
CA TYR A 967 -35.56 16.00 27.57
C TYR A 967 -35.44 14.52 27.92
N SER A 968 -36.04 14.09 29.03
CA SER A 968 -36.02 12.68 29.46
C SER A 968 -37.43 12.09 29.43
N THR A 969 -37.58 10.86 28.94
CA THR A 969 -38.87 10.15 28.88
C THR A 969 -38.68 8.62 28.94
N ASP A 970 -39.73 7.90 29.29
CA ASP A 970 -39.86 6.44 29.14
C ASP A 970 -40.87 6.05 28.03
N ASP A 971 -41.46 7.05 27.37
CA ASP A 971 -42.41 6.86 26.28
C ASP A 971 -41.69 6.58 24.96
N THR A 972 -41.69 5.32 24.53
CA THR A 972 -41.10 4.91 23.24
C THR A 972 -41.99 5.23 22.03
N SER A 973 -43.24 5.65 22.24
CA SER A 973 -44.16 6.03 21.15
C SER A 973 -43.83 7.39 20.52
N ILE A 974 -42.81 8.09 21.03
CA ILE A 974 -42.28 9.32 20.42
C ILE A 974 -41.66 9.06 19.04
N PHE A 975 -41.23 7.83 18.76
CA PHE A 975 -40.60 7.41 17.51
C PHE A 975 -41.61 6.89 16.50
N VAL A 976 -41.26 6.95 15.20
CA VAL A 976 -42.03 6.35 14.11
C VAL A 976 -42.11 4.83 14.27
N ASP A 977 -40.97 4.17 14.55
CA ASP A 977 -40.91 2.74 14.84
C ASP A 977 -39.75 2.41 15.80
N TYR A 978 -40.05 2.30 17.10
CA TYR A 978 -39.03 2.03 18.11
C TYR A 978 -38.28 0.70 17.85
N GLY A 979 -36.95 0.79 17.76
CA GLY A 979 -36.05 -0.34 17.46
C GLY A 979 -35.73 -0.52 15.98
N SER A 980 -36.30 0.30 15.07
CA SER A 980 -35.95 0.25 13.64
C SER A 980 -35.97 1.61 12.92
N ASP A 981 -36.75 2.59 13.37
CA ASP A 981 -36.79 3.96 12.87
C ASP A 981 -36.96 4.94 14.03
N PHE A 982 -35.84 5.56 14.43
CA PHE A 982 -35.77 6.54 15.52
C PHE A 982 -36.12 7.97 15.09
N THR A 983 -36.71 8.16 13.91
CA THR A 983 -37.33 9.43 13.52
C THR A 983 -38.42 9.79 14.53
N LEU A 984 -38.42 11.02 15.05
CA LEU A 984 -39.49 11.50 15.93
C LEU A 984 -40.79 11.73 15.15
N THR A 985 -41.93 11.40 15.76
CA THR A 985 -43.24 11.81 15.23
C THR A 985 -43.42 13.33 15.31
N ASP A 986 -44.26 13.90 14.43
CA ASP A 986 -44.51 15.36 14.41
C ASP A 986 -45.02 15.90 15.76
N ASP A 987 -45.89 15.12 16.43
CA ASP A 987 -46.44 15.46 17.74
C ASP A 987 -45.35 15.43 18.82
N ALA A 988 -44.49 14.39 18.83
CA ALA A 988 -43.38 14.29 19.77
C ALA A 988 -42.35 15.41 19.55
N LEU A 989 -41.97 15.70 18.31
CA LEU A 989 -41.06 16.79 17.99
C LEU A 989 -41.61 18.14 18.46
N THR A 990 -42.91 18.38 18.29
CA THR A 990 -43.58 19.59 18.78
C THR A 990 -43.49 19.69 20.30
N LEU A 991 -43.73 18.59 21.02
CA LEU A 991 -43.62 18.53 22.48
C LEU A 991 -42.19 18.74 22.97
N ILE A 992 -41.21 18.08 22.36
CA ILE A 992 -39.79 18.21 22.71
C ILE A 992 -39.32 19.65 22.54
N ARG A 993 -39.77 20.34 21.49
CA ARG A 993 -39.46 21.75 21.23
C ARG A 993 -40.02 22.74 22.27
N GLU A 994 -40.91 22.30 23.17
CA GLU A 994 -41.27 23.11 24.34
C GLU A 994 -40.13 23.19 25.37
N THR A 995 -39.27 22.16 25.42
CA THR A 995 -38.08 22.08 26.29
C THR A 995 -36.81 22.46 25.56
N ILE A 996 -36.68 22.05 24.29
CA ILE A 996 -35.49 22.20 23.44
C ILE A 996 -35.90 22.87 22.12
N PRO A 997 -36.15 24.19 22.09
CA PRO A 997 -36.73 24.88 20.93
C PRO A 997 -35.99 24.66 19.61
N GLU A 998 -34.67 24.49 19.69
CA GLU A 998 -33.73 24.26 18.60
C GLU A 998 -33.63 22.80 18.15
N PHE A 999 -34.27 21.84 18.83
CA PHE A 999 -34.13 20.43 18.46
C PHE A 999 -34.65 20.17 17.04
N GLU A 1000 -33.85 19.48 16.25
CA GLU A 1000 -34.16 19.07 14.89
C GLU A 1000 -34.23 17.54 14.81
N ASN A 1001 -35.18 17.05 14.00
CA ASN A 1001 -35.30 15.62 13.77
C ASN A 1001 -34.05 15.11 13.06
N ILE A 1002 -33.59 13.93 13.45
CA ILE A 1002 -32.42 13.29 12.83
C ILE A 1002 -32.85 12.69 11.48
N PRO A 1003 -32.11 12.92 10.37
CA PRO A 1003 -32.39 12.34 9.06
C PRO A 1003 -32.08 10.83 9.02
N PHE A 1004 -32.79 10.03 9.83
CA PHE A 1004 -32.47 8.62 10.11
C PHE A 1004 -32.44 7.75 8.85
N LYS A 1005 -33.27 8.07 7.84
CA LYS A 1005 -33.36 7.33 6.58
C LYS A 1005 -32.17 7.53 5.64
N ASP A 1006 -31.35 8.54 5.90
CA ASP A 1006 -30.17 8.85 5.11
C ASP A 1006 -28.89 8.24 5.73
N ILE A 1007 -29.02 7.53 6.86
CA ILE A 1007 -27.92 6.86 7.57
C ILE A 1007 -27.66 5.48 6.96
N GLY A 1008 -26.38 5.14 6.77
CA GLY A 1008 -25.92 3.90 6.14
C GLY A 1008 -25.67 4.08 4.64
N ILE A 1009 -25.58 2.95 3.93
CA ILE A 1009 -25.22 2.91 2.51
C ILE A 1009 -26.35 3.45 1.64
N ILE A 1010 -26.00 4.34 0.70
CA ILE A 1010 -26.91 4.83 -0.34
C ILE A 1010 -26.73 3.94 -1.59
N GLU A 1011 -27.77 3.19 -1.97
CA GLU A 1011 -27.73 2.36 -3.18
C GLU A 1011 -27.51 3.19 -4.47
N LYS A 1012 -26.75 2.64 -5.42
CA LYS A 1012 -26.38 3.27 -6.71
C LYS A 1012 -27.55 3.43 -7.69
#